data_AF-A0A918HQC3-F1
#
_entry.id   AF-A0A918HQC3-F1
#
_cell.length_a   1.000
_cell.length_b   1.000
_cell.length_c   1.000
_cell.angle_alpha   90.00
_cell.angle_beta   90.00
_cell.angle_gamma   90.00
#
_symmetry.space_group_name_H-M   'P 1'
#
loop_
_entity.id
_entity.type
_entity.pdbx_description
1 polymer ?
#
loop_
_entity_poly.entity_id
_entity_poly.type
_entity_poly.pdbx_seq_one_letter_code
_entity_poly.pdbx_strand_id
1 'polypeptide(L)'
;MAQDVELAIPCRLVTLSLLLGPEEGLTTLEDLVAKAVAAGRTTVEDHAELFALPRRIVLDVVHSLWRKGHVMVDFTSGTLELTDGAREVITSDGSLRDSSVRQEHRQFLFEPVTGRVFPADAGTRRPSQASLHVPLHQVLSETDLPAAELLRAVQTAIRNDRHSRGFRQNVLDVGFRSPVLRPASELRWLGAHAQVFLDSDTGRISARLLDEPGWNSRARERMRQHLADLADQQPDHTFVRALRGRAMPQLAPAESAESLLHRMGETIGSLSEVEAHQVSTRQKVLADLSRRLSARIAEIGRAKAAVTVVARAAGHQWTVEDLIQSARNQLVFATPNIGYSALSAILPLLRKALERGVHLVFLWGRRDSDTLPDRVRTALYDLEARHRSRVLFADRSARTSACVVVQDNQRAFVGTHSPLDVNTARTNRGEVGILIEGAAQDGPPGVPQSVTDLLIWARKSFPYWQLGQRILVQDDHFESVPERRRTEPAAVSPPGEEEGRMAVLRQDASARGLWAESWAEHHAVLTDVLYRATKGDPVVEILEDGAPRDLVQQALHTATRRLLLADDSVDARALDERLVAVLGGRIDQGVSVQLIRPTARGQEQPSTQPALRELTRRGLKVRDERAGARAAVWDDEAVLGSLPLLRERRRALLPSERTSQVSVHIRGADAVTRIAAELGVPPERDPEPPAAAEPDGRLRGATAVALSLLVEVGAERGSAQYVATVAERLRQVDDLWGVLDIWYDKQVAPKDLRPVVAAALIQERETRGEDWSRWADWLIADAWDRRAFVEASLLGRLLRDGEKTVPPAACTATAAIETGPLGTVLLDAALELAYCDPAAQAVGAAAGLAETLLRGLPGEGPAVLDLLAEALPPSWQELAEAARRHRADGNGPLPLALLVSELSRMTELSETAEQWAELVDQIDRMERLHRFTFDSGKFLHRELFAKGGMLSSIRVAAEAGTDECVRIQAGLPVNVRRHLDQIVADGGRPEIQWGNQRTFLQTIEDIVRRARSLTPLPNERGATVGAAAELAGCAQLAELIAARWDALFSEAGGLGRPYASPLLALLDRLDPLAQWHRSRRGRRTEER
;
A
#
# COMPACT_ATOMS: atom_id res chain seq x y z
N MET A 1 19.77 8.32 22.43
CA MET A 1 18.57 8.55 21.60
C MET A 1 18.32 10.04 21.54
N ALA A 2 17.97 10.58 20.36
CA ALA A 2 17.64 12.00 20.22
C ALA A 2 16.38 12.33 21.01
N GLN A 3 16.41 13.44 21.76
CA GLN A 3 15.25 13.92 22.48
C GLN A 3 14.40 14.73 21.51
N ASP A 4 13.14 14.33 21.33
CA ASP A 4 12.21 15.02 20.45
C ASP A 4 11.81 16.36 21.08
N VAL A 5 11.89 17.44 20.30
CA VAL A 5 11.62 18.81 20.72
C VAL A 5 10.35 19.29 20.02
N GLU A 6 9.33 19.68 20.78
CA GLU A 6 8.14 20.33 20.22
C GLU A 6 8.43 21.80 19.88
N LEU A 7 8.21 22.19 18.63
CA LEU A 7 8.29 23.55 18.10
C LEU A 7 6.88 24.13 17.93
N ALA A 8 6.67 25.37 18.36
CA ALA A 8 5.46 26.11 18.07
C ALA A 8 5.71 27.11 16.93
N ILE A 9 5.14 26.82 15.76
CA ILE A 9 5.37 27.54 14.51
C ILE A 9 4.21 28.54 14.30
N PRO A 10 4.49 29.84 14.12
CA PRO A 10 3.44 30.84 13.94
C PRO A 10 2.90 30.82 12.50
N CYS A 11 1.63 30.45 12.35
CA CYS A 11 0.91 30.44 11.09
C CYS A 11 -0.15 31.55 11.05
N ARG A 12 -0.48 32.01 9.84
CA ARG A 12 -1.55 32.98 9.60
C ARG A 12 -2.85 32.27 9.25
N LEU A 13 -3.95 32.69 9.85
CA LEU A 13 -5.27 32.24 9.41
C LEU A 13 -5.66 33.01 8.13
N VAL A 14 -5.79 32.30 7.03
CA VAL A 14 -6.16 32.83 5.71
C VAL A 14 -7.51 32.27 5.29
N THR A 15 -8.32 33.06 4.58
CA THR A 15 -9.59 32.60 4.03
C THR A 15 -9.45 32.42 2.53
N LEU A 16 -9.59 31.18 2.07
CA LEU A 16 -9.51 30.82 0.66
C LEU A 16 -10.92 30.65 0.09
N SER A 17 -11.10 31.09 -1.16
CA SER A 17 -12.30 30.81 -1.94
C SER A 17 -12.06 29.52 -2.70
N LEU A 18 -12.84 28.49 -2.38
CA LEU A 18 -12.77 27.18 -2.99
C LEU A 18 -13.88 27.05 -4.01
N LEU A 19 -13.55 26.58 -5.19
CA LEU A 19 -14.51 26.09 -6.15
C LEU A 19 -14.67 24.59 -5.93
N LEU A 20 -15.78 24.16 -5.34
CA LEU A 20 -16.04 22.77 -4.98
C LEU A 20 -16.94 22.11 -6.02
N GLY A 21 -16.55 20.94 -6.50
CA GLY A 21 -17.39 20.05 -7.30
C GLY A 21 -17.77 18.78 -6.54
N PRO A 22 -18.83 18.07 -6.96
CA PRO A 22 -19.18 16.76 -6.42
C PRO A 22 -18.05 15.74 -6.66
N GLU A 23 -17.96 14.71 -5.80
CA GLU A 23 -17.01 13.60 -5.92
C GLU A 23 -17.13 12.88 -7.28
N GLU A 24 -18.35 12.79 -7.81
CA GLU A 24 -18.69 12.34 -9.16
C GLU A 24 -19.56 13.39 -9.88
N GLY A 25 -18.94 14.29 -10.63
CA GLY A 25 -19.64 15.28 -11.46
C GLY A 25 -20.04 14.76 -12.84
N LEU A 26 -20.73 15.58 -13.63
CA LEU A 26 -21.05 15.26 -15.02
C LEU A 26 -19.78 15.33 -15.89
N THR A 27 -19.41 14.22 -16.52
CA THR A 27 -18.30 14.19 -17.49
C THR A 27 -18.64 15.06 -18.70
N THR A 28 -17.63 15.42 -19.51
CA THR A 28 -17.87 16.24 -20.71
C THR A 28 -18.82 15.52 -21.65
N LEU A 29 -18.67 14.21 -21.72
CA LEU A 29 -19.52 13.33 -22.50
C LEU A 29 -20.93 13.24 -21.95
N GLU A 30 -21.12 13.19 -20.63
CA GLU A 30 -22.46 13.22 -20.00
C GLU A 30 -23.20 14.55 -20.26
N ASP A 31 -22.51 15.70 -20.18
CA ASP A 31 -23.11 17.01 -20.51
C ASP A 31 -23.47 17.12 -22.00
N LEU A 32 -22.61 16.61 -22.89
CA LEU A 32 -22.86 16.58 -24.33
C LEU A 32 -24.00 15.64 -24.71
N VAL A 33 -24.09 14.45 -24.08
CA VAL A 33 -25.20 13.52 -24.27
C VAL A 33 -26.50 14.13 -23.76
N ALA A 34 -26.52 14.77 -22.59
CA ALA A 34 -27.71 15.46 -22.09
C ALA A 34 -28.17 16.60 -23.03
N LYS A 35 -27.22 17.38 -23.60
CA LYS A 35 -27.52 18.39 -24.62
C LYS A 35 -28.05 17.80 -25.93
N ALA A 36 -27.53 16.64 -26.35
CA ALA A 36 -28.03 15.93 -27.52
C ALA A 36 -29.47 15.43 -27.30
N VAL A 37 -29.80 14.96 -26.10
CA VAL A 37 -31.19 14.64 -25.71
C VAL A 37 -32.08 15.88 -25.78
N ALA A 38 -31.62 17.04 -25.26
CA ALA A 38 -32.35 18.30 -25.38
C ALA A 38 -32.58 18.73 -26.84
N ALA A 39 -31.63 18.41 -27.73
CA ALA A 39 -31.68 18.71 -29.16
C ALA A 39 -32.53 17.71 -29.97
N GLY A 40 -33.23 16.77 -29.31
CA GLY A 40 -34.16 15.84 -29.94
C GLY A 40 -33.55 14.53 -30.41
N ARG A 41 -32.30 14.22 -30.04
CA ARG A 41 -31.72 12.89 -30.22
C ARG A 41 -32.08 12.04 -29.01
N THR A 42 -33.00 11.11 -29.15
CA THR A 42 -33.59 10.42 -27.98
C THR A 42 -33.22 8.95 -27.88
N THR A 43 -32.33 8.39 -28.71
CA THR A 43 -31.98 6.95 -28.66
C THR A 43 -30.48 6.75 -28.42
N VAL A 44 -30.08 5.65 -27.79
CA VAL A 44 -28.65 5.34 -27.55
C VAL A 44 -27.88 5.22 -28.86
N GLU A 45 -28.52 4.68 -29.89
CA GLU A 45 -27.98 4.52 -31.24
C GLU A 45 -27.66 5.87 -31.89
N ASP A 46 -28.56 6.85 -31.79
CA ASP A 46 -28.34 8.21 -32.31
C ASP A 46 -27.13 8.90 -31.65
N HIS A 47 -26.93 8.67 -30.36
CA HIS A 47 -25.81 9.25 -29.61
C HIS A 47 -24.48 8.54 -29.92
N ALA A 48 -24.49 7.22 -30.12
CA ALA A 48 -23.32 6.46 -30.54
C ALA A 48 -22.82 6.92 -31.93
N GLU A 49 -23.76 7.18 -32.85
CA GLU A 49 -23.47 7.74 -34.17
C GLU A 49 -22.97 9.19 -34.06
N LEU A 50 -23.64 10.05 -33.28
CA LEU A 50 -23.29 11.47 -33.14
C LEU A 50 -21.88 11.70 -32.56
N PHE A 51 -21.48 10.90 -31.57
CA PHE A 51 -20.18 11.05 -30.90
C PHE A 51 -19.09 10.11 -31.45
N ALA A 52 -19.42 9.26 -32.44
CA ALA A 52 -18.53 8.23 -32.96
C ALA A 52 -17.93 7.32 -31.86
N LEU A 53 -18.76 6.95 -30.88
CA LEU A 53 -18.36 6.13 -29.73
C LEU A 53 -19.03 4.76 -29.76
N PRO A 54 -18.37 3.69 -29.27
CA PRO A 54 -19.01 2.41 -29.07
C PRO A 54 -20.28 2.53 -28.23
N ARG A 55 -21.35 1.85 -28.66
CA ARG A 55 -22.67 1.84 -27.99
C ARG A 55 -22.60 1.62 -26.47
N ARG A 56 -21.67 0.78 -26.02
CA ARG A 56 -21.46 0.49 -24.59
C ARG A 56 -21.07 1.72 -23.78
N ILE A 57 -20.20 2.58 -24.31
CA ILE A 57 -19.75 3.81 -23.63
C ILE A 57 -20.91 4.80 -23.51
N VAL A 58 -21.74 4.93 -24.56
CA VAL A 58 -22.93 5.78 -24.54
C VAL A 58 -23.96 5.25 -23.55
N LEU A 59 -24.13 3.93 -23.47
CA LEU A 59 -25.04 3.30 -22.51
C LEU A 59 -24.60 3.50 -21.06
N ASP A 60 -23.29 3.43 -20.77
CA ASP A 60 -22.73 3.74 -19.45
C ASP A 60 -22.95 5.21 -19.06
N VAL A 61 -22.81 6.12 -20.02
CA VAL A 61 -23.07 7.56 -19.86
C VAL A 61 -24.56 7.83 -19.61
N VAL A 62 -25.45 7.19 -20.35
CA VAL A 62 -26.91 7.29 -20.15
C VAL A 62 -27.32 6.68 -18.81
N HIS A 63 -26.76 5.54 -18.42
CA HIS A 63 -27.00 4.92 -17.12
C HIS A 63 -26.51 5.82 -15.98
N SER A 64 -25.35 6.48 -16.14
CA SER A 64 -24.84 7.47 -15.19
C SER A 64 -25.78 8.69 -15.09
N LEU A 65 -26.23 9.25 -16.21
CA LEU A 65 -27.21 10.35 -16.26
C LEU A 65 -28.55 9.98 -15.63
N TRP A 66 -29.01 8.75 -15.83
CA TRP A 66 -30.22 8.21 -15.23
C TRP A 66 -30.08 8.02 -13.72
N ARG A 67 -28.97 7.44 -13.25
CA ARG A 67 -28.66 7.30 -11.81
C ARG A 67 -28.58 8.66 -11.11
N LYS A 68 -28.08 9.68 -11.81
CA LYS A 68 -27.99 11.07 -11.34
C LYS A 68 -29.33 11.85 -11.44
N GLY A 69 -30.36 11.25 -12.03
CA GLY A 69 -31.71 11.85 -12.13
C GLY A 69 -31.86 12.92 -13.20
N HIS A 70 -30.94 13.00 -14.18
CA HIS A 70 -30.97 13.99 -15.25
C HIS A 70 -31.69 13.50 -16.51
N VAL A 71 -31.73 12.18 -16.73
CA VAL A 71 -32.38 11.54 -17.86
C VAL A 71 -33.35 10.47 -17.34
N MET A 72 -34.52 10.33 -17.96
CA MET A 72 -35.44 9.21 -17.82
C MET A 72 -35.39 8.35 -19.09
N VAL A 73 -35.55 7.04 -18.91
CA VAL A 73 -35.56 6.07 -20.00
C VAL A 73 -36.96 5.46 -20.07
N ASP A 74 -37.62 5.58 -21.22
CA ASP A 74 -38.80 4.77 -21.51
C ASP A 74 -38.35 3.39 -22.01
N PHE A 75 -38.49 2.39 -21.15
CA PHE A 75 -38.10 1.01 -21.45
C PHE A 75 -38.96 0.35 -22.53
N THR A 76 -40.10 0.96 -22.90
CA THR A 76 -41.01 0.44 -23.93
C THR A 76 -40.58 0.85 -25.33
N SER A 77 -40.10 2.09 -25.48
CA SER A 77 -39.73 2.70 -26.75
C SER A 77 -38.22 2.87 -26.92
N GLY A 78 -37.44 2.70 -25.86
CA GLY A 78 -36.00 2.93 -25.84
C GLY A 78 -35.61 4.42 -25.88
N THR A 79 -36.58 5.32 -25.68
CA THR A 79 -36.33 6.77 -25.78
C THR A 79 -35.84 7.36 -24.46
N LEU A 80 -34.91 8.30 -24.58
CA LEU A 80 -34.29 9.08 -23.53
C LEU A 80 -34.96 10.44 -23.47
N GLU A 81 -35.43 10.83 -22.29
CA GLU A 81 -36.02 12.14 -22.03
C GLU A 81 -35.27 12.82 -20.89
N LEU A 82 -35.01 14.12 -21.00
CA LEU A 82 -34.49 14.89 -19.86
C LEU A 82 -35.59 15.09 -18.82
N THR A 83 -35.21 15.02 -17.54
CA THR A 83 -36.08 15.43 -16.43
C THR A 83 -36.32 16.94 -16.44
N ASP A 84 -37.43 17.40 -15.87
CA ASP A 84 -37.83 18.82 -15.93
C ASP A 84 -36.74 19.77 -15.39
N GLY A 85 -36.07 19.37 -14.30
CA GLY A 85 -34.95 20.15 -13.73
C GLY A 85 -33.70 20.16 -14.62
N ALA A 86 -33.43 19.09 -15.37
CA ALA A 86 -32.29 19.06 -16.31
C ALA A 86 -32.60 19.84 -17.59
N ARG A 87 -33.86 19.81 -18.04
CA ARG A 87 -34.36 20.56 -19.19
C ARG A 87 -34.31 22.07 -18.95
N GLU A 88 -34.68 22.53 -17.75
CA GLU A 88 -34.65 23.95 -17.37
C GLU A 88 -33.22 24.52 -17.34
N VAL A 89 -32.25 23.73 -16.87
CA VAL A 89 -30.82 24.14 -16.82
C VAL A 89 -30.20 24.21 -18.23
N ILE A 90 -30.53 23.28 -19.12
CA ILE A 90 -30.00 23.27 -20.49
C ILE A 90 -30.65 24.38 -21.36
N THR A 91 -31.94 24.65 -21.17
CA THR A 91 -32.68 25.65 -21.96
C THR A 91 -32.35 27.10 -21.59
N SER A 92 -31.75 27.33 -20.42
CA SER A 92 -31.28 28.65 -19.96
C SER A 92 -29.85 28.98 -20.40
N ASP A 93 -29.33 28.31 -21.44
CA ASP A 93 -27.94 28.40 -21.94
C ASP A 93 -26.87 27.97 -20.91
N GLY A 94 -27.29 27.27 -19.85
CA GLY A 94 -26.42 26.72 -18.82
C GLY A 94 -25.90 25.31 -19.17
N SER A 95 -24.68 24.98 -18.71
CA SER A 95 -24.22 23.59 -18.67
C SER A 95 -24.72 22.90 -17.40
N LEU A 96 -25.14 21.64 -17.49
CA LEU A 96 -25.45 20.84 -16.28
C LEU A 96 -24.21 20.65 -15.39
N ARG A 97 -23.01 20.94 -15.92
CA ARG A 97 -21.75 20.98 -15.17
C ARG A 97 -21.72 22.15 -14.19
N ASP A 98 -22.24 23.32 -14.58
CA ASP A 98 -22.15 24.55 -13.78
C ASP A 98 -23.08 24.56 -12.56
N SER A 99 -24.21 23.82 -12.61
CA SER A 99 -25.12 23.68 -11.45
C SER A 99 -24.56 22.84 -10.31
N SER A 100 -23.47 22.10 -10.53
CA SER A 100 -22.84 21.24 -9.51
C SER A 100 -21.67 21.90 -8.78
N VAL A 101 -21.25 23.09 -9.25
CA VAL A 101 -20.08 23.80 -8.74
C VAL A 101 -20.51 24.78 -7.65
N ARG A 102 -20.05 24.54 -6.42
CA ARG A 102 -20.34 25.41 -5.27
C ARG A 102 -19.09 26.18 -4.88
N GLN A 103 -19.17 27.50 -4.88
CA GLN A 103 -18.15 28.33 -4.27
C GLN A 103 -18.32 28.31 -2.75
N GLU A 104 -17.31 27.87 -2.01
CA GLU A 104 -17.28 27.86 -0.54
C GLU A 104 -16.06 28.62 -0.04
N HIS A 105 -16.22 29.36 1.07
CA HIS A 105 -15.11 30.04 1.72
C HIS A 105 -14.69 29.24 2.94
N ARG A 106 -13.41 28.87 2.99
CA ARG A 106 -12.84 28.13 4.13
C ARG A 106 -11.59 28.79 4.66
N GLN A 107 -11.42 28.65 5.96
CA GLN A 107 -10.23 29.09 6.65
C GLN A 107 -9.16 27.99 6.62
N PHE A 108 -7.93 28.41 6.43
CA PHE A 108 -6.75 27.56 6.46
C PHE A 108 -5.62 28.27 7.20
N LEU A 109 -4.63 27.51 7.66
CA LEU A 109 -3.39 28.04 8.20
C LEU A 109 -2.35 28.12 7.10
N PHE A 110 -1.82 29.31 6.86
CA PHE A 110 -0.69 29.55 5.98
C PHE A 110 0.59 29.70 6.80
N GLU A 111 1.57 28.85 6.52
CA GLU A 111 2.90 28.90 7.14
C GLU A 111 3.86 29.71 6.24
N PRO A 112 4.31 30.90 6.69
CA PRO A 112 4.98 31.89 5.84
C PRO A 112 6.44 31.59 5.50
N VAL A 113 7.08 30.60 6.14
CA VAL A 113 8.46 30.19 5.85
C VAL A 113 8.50 29.19 4.71
N THR A 114 7.63 28.18 4.74
CA THR A 114 7.60 27.07 3.79
C THR A 114 6.58 27.26 2.68
N GLY A 115 5.59 28.13 2.87
CA GLY A 115 4.48 28.35 1.95
C GLY A 115 3.44 27.23 2.01
N ARG A 116 3.36 26.48 3.11
CA ARG A 116 2.39 25.38 3.25
C ARG A 116 1.06 25.84 3.82
N VAL A 117 0.01 25.11 3.43
CA VAL A 117 -1.35 25.32 3.88
C VAL A 117 -1.82 24.11 4.70
N PHE A 118 -2.30 24.36 5.91
CA PHE A 118 -2.82 23.35 6.83
C PHE A 118 -4.30 23.63 7.15
N PRO A 119 -5.06 22.62 7.60
CA PRO A 119 -6.40 22.81 8.14
C PRO A 119 -6.42 23.84 9.29
N ALA A 120 -7.48 24.65 9.39
CA ALA A 120 -7.60 25.71 10.40
C ALA A 120 -7.51 25.20 11.85
N ASP A 121 -7.97 23.99 12.10
CA ASP A 121 -8.04 23.31 13.39
C ASP A 121 -6.73 22.62 13.79
N ALA A 122 -5.77 22.46 12.88
CA ALA A 122 -4.43 21.99 13.22
C ALA A 122 -3.66 22.99 14.10
N GLY A 123 -4.08 24.26 14.12
CA GLY A 123 -3.42 25.34 14.85
C GLY A 123 -4.18 25.76 16.10
N THR A 124 -3.44 26.06 17.15
CA THR A 124 -3.97 26.50 18.45
C THR A 124 -3.87 28.01 18.62
N ARG A 125 -4.74 28.61 19.46
CA ARG A 125 -4.65 30.07 19.76
C ARG A 125 -3.43 30.41 20.62
N ARG A 126 -2.94 29.45 21.40
CA ARG A 126 -1.81 29.59 22.31
C ARG A 126 -0.91 28.37 22.16
N PRO A 127 0.41 28.56 22.13
CA PRO A 127 1.36 27.44 22.02
C PRO A 127 1.33 26.59 23.31
N SER A 128 1.76 25.32 23.21
CA SER A 128 1.89 24.44 24.38
C SER A 128 2.98 25.00 25.32
N GLN A 129 2.80 24.85 26.64
CA GLN A 129 3.75 25.41 27.62
C GLN A 129 5.17 24.81 27.54
N ALA A 130 5.32 23.62 26.95
CA ALA A 130 6.60 22.92 26.80
C ALA A 130 7.31 23.17 25.45
N SER A 131 6.60 23.77 24.49
CA SER A 131 7.10 24.02 23.13
C SER A 131 8.07 25.20 23.04
N LEU A 132 8.98 25.15 22.07
CA LEU A 132 9.86 26.25 21.74
C LEU A 132 9.22 27.14 20.67
N HIS A 133 9.04 28.42 20.94
CA HIS A 133 8.36 29.35 20.04
C HIS A 133 9.27 29.80 18.90
N VAL A 134 8.92 29.45 17.66
CA VAL A 134 9.65 29.91 16.46
C VAL A 134 9.28 31.37 16.19
N PRO A 135 10.26 32.28 16.00
CA PRO A 135 10.00 33.69 15.72
C PRO A 135 9.40 33.87 14.33
N LEU A 136 8.36 34.71 14.23
CA LEU A 136 7.65 34.98 12.97
C LEU A 136 8.57 35.72 11.97
N HIS A 137 8.96 35.04 10.89
CA HIS A 137 9.63 35.62 9.73
C HIS A 137 8.73 35.47 8.49
N GLN A 138 8.51 36.56 7.77
CA GLN A 138 7.72 36.55 6.54
C GLN A 138 8.65 36.39 5.36
N VAL A 139 8.79 35.16 4.86
CA VAL A 139 9.61 34.86 3.68
C VAL A 139 8.76 34.78 2.41
N LEU A 140 7.54 34.25 2.53
CA LEU A 140 6.57 34.13 1.44
C LEU A 140 5.26 34.82 1.81
N SER A 141 4.72 35.59 0.87
CA SER A 141 3.35 36.10 0.88
C SER A 141 2.40 35.04 0.32
N GLU A 142 1.14 35.11 0.74
CA GLU A 142 0.02 34.32 0.19
C GLU A 142 -0.04 34.40 -1.35
N THR A 143 0.33 35.54 -1.93
CA THR A 143 0.35 35.81 -3.37
C THR A 143 1.53 35.20 -4.13
N ASP A 144 2.54 34.69 -3.43
CA ASP A 144 3.77 34.18 -4.05
C ASP A 144 3.68 32.70 -4.45
N LEU A 145 2.61 32.01 -4.05
CA LEU A 145 2.36 30.60 -4.38
C LEU A 145 1.72 30.46 -5.78
N PRO A 146 2.24 29.58 -6.65
CA PRO A 146 1.55 29.18 -7.88
C PRO A 146 0.16 28.62 -7.57
N ALA A 147 -0.85 28.94 -8.38
CA ALA A 147 -2.23 28.47 -8.18
C ALA A 147 -2.31 26.93 -8.12
N ALA A 148 -1.50 26.25 -8.93
CA ALA A 148 -1.38 24.79 -8.91
C ALA A 148 -0.78 24.23 -7.60
N GLU A 149 0.19 24.91 -6.99
CA GLU A 149 0.77 24.49 -5.70
C GLU A 149 -0.21 24.76 -4.54
N LEU A 150 -0.92 25.88 -4.59
CA LEU A 150 -1.98 26.22 -3.64
C LEU A 150 -3.15 25.22 -3.72
N LEU A 151 -3.60 24.91 -4.93
CA LEU A 151 -4.63 23.90 -5.18
C LEU A 151 -4.20 22.52 -4.65
N ARG A 152 -2.97 22.07 -4.96
CA ARG A 152 -2.44 20.80 -4.43
C ARG A 152 -2.34 20.82 -2.91
N ALA A 153 -1.88 21.92 -2.31
CA ALA A 153 -1.75 22.05 -0.85
C ALA A 153 -3.12 21.96 -0.17
N VAL A 154 -4.13 22.65 -0.71
CA VAL A 154 -5.51 22.63 -0.20
C VAL A 154 -6.18 21.27 -0.44
N GLN A 155 -5.99 20.65 -1.61
CA GLN A 155 -6.46 19.29 -1.89
C GLN A 155 -5.84 18.25 -0.95
N THR A 156 -4.57 18.44 -0.56
CA THR A 156 -3.89 17.56 0.42
C THR A 156 -4.45 17.78 1.82
N ALA A 157 -4.63 19.04 2.24
CA ALA A 157 -5.24 19.39 3.52
C ALA A 157 -6.68 18.83 3.64
N ILE A 158 -7.46 18.93 2.57
CA ILE A 158 -8.84 18.42 2.50
C ILE A 158 -8.89 16.88 2.43
N ARG A 159 -7.92 16.22 1.76
CA ARG A 159 -7.81 14.75 1.76
C ARG A 159 -7.64 14.18 3.17
N ASN A 160 -6.81 14.81 3.99
CA ASN A 160 -6.64 14.41 5.40
C ASN A 160 -7.92 14.64 6.23
N ASP A 161 -8.71 15.65 5.88
CA ASP A 161 -10.03 15.92 6.47
C ASP A 161 -11.08 14.87 6.05
N ARG A 162 -10.93 14.21 4.88
CA ARG A 162 -11.83 13.13 4.43
C ARG A 162 -11.84 11.95 5.39
N HIS A 163 -10.68 11.52 5.84
CA HIS A 163 -10.53 10.40 6.77
C HIS A 163 -11.02 10.74 8.18
N SER A 164 -11.05 12.02 8.53
CA SER A 164 -11.35 12.49 9.89
C SER A 164 -12.81 12.93 10.06
N ARG A 165 -13.45 13.45 8.99
CA ARG A 165 -14.76 14.13 9.03
C ARG A 165 -15.70 13.79 7.87
N GLY A 166 -15.33 12.89 6.95
CA GLY A 166 -16.23 12.42 5.89
C GLY A 166 -16.52 13.45 4.78
N PHE A 167 -15.59 14.36 4.48
CA PHE A 167 -15.77 15.36 3.42
C PHE A 167 -15.70 14.74 2.01
N ARG A 168 -16.81 14.73 1.26
CA ARG A 168 -16.96 14.05 -0.05
C ARG A 168 -17.09 15.01 -1.24
N GLN A 169 -16.23 16.02 -1.31
CA GLN A 169 -16.22 16.99 -2.43
C GLN A 169 -14.79 17.21 -2.96
N ASN A 170 -14.67 17.46 -4.26
CA ASN A 170 -13.41 17.72 -4.94
C ASN A 170 -13.19 19.24 -5.08
N VAL A 171 -11.95 19.69 -4.83
CA VAL A 171 -11.58 21.09 -5.02
C VAL A 171 -11.11 21.26 -6.46
N LEU A 172 -11.85 22.03 -7.25
CA LEU A 172 -11.59 22.30 -8.65
C LEU A 172 -10.66 23.50 -8.83
N ASP A 173 -10.82 24.53 -8.00
CA ASP A 173 -9.99 25.74 -8.03
C ASP A 173 -9.88 26.38 -6.64
N VAL A 174 -8.82 27.15 -6.42
CA VAL A 174 -8.53 27.85 -5.15
C VAL A 174 -7.98 29.24 -5.44
N GLY A 175 -8.70 30.25 -4.95
CA GLY A 175 -8.29 31.65 -5.05
C GLY A 175 -8.22 32.35 -3.68
N PHE A 176 -7.34 33.32 -3.55
CA PHE A 176 -7.38 34.27 -2.44
C PHE A 176 -8.49 35.29 -2.65
N ARG A 177 -9.12 35.75 -1.55
CA ARG A 177 -10.08 36.86 -1.62
C ARG A 177 -9.36 38.13 -2.10
N SER A 178 -10.06 38.99 -2.83
CA SER A 178 -9.54 40.28 -3.31
C SER A 178 -8.75 41.02 -2.21
N PRO A 179 -7.50 41.45 -2.47
CA PRO A 179 -6.56 41.95 -1.45
C PRO A 179 -7.03 43.24 -0.74
N VAL A 180 -8.09 43.88 -1.22
CA VAL A 180 -8.65 45.13 -0.70
C VAL A 180 -9.54 44.92 0.55
N LEU A 181 -9.96 43.69 0.86
CA LEU A 181 -10.87 43.37 1.97
C LEU A 181 -10.24 42.44 3.03
N ARG A 182 -9.01 42.75 3.49
CA ARG A 182 -8.32 41.96 4.52
C ARG A 182 -8.72 42.41 5.94
N PRO A 183 -9.34 41.56 6.78
CA PRO A 183 -9.23 41.73 8.23
C PRO A 183 -7.80 41.39 8.69
N ALA A 184 -7.37 41.91 9.84
CA ALA A 184 -6.06 41.61 10.42
C ALA A 184 -5.87 40.08 10.57
N SER A 185 -4.80 39.52 10.00
CA SER A 185 -4.56 38.08 10.01
C SER A 185 -4.36 37.57 11.45
N GLU A 186 -5.30 36.76 11.92
CA GLU A 186 -5.19 36.12 13.23
C GLU A 186 -4.05 35.11 13.20
N LEU A 187 -3.10 35.22 14.13
CA LEU A 187 -1.99 34.27 14.28
C LEU A 187 -2.44 33.03 15.08
N ARG A 188 -2.02 31.85 14.61
CA ARG A 188 -2.25 30.54 15.22
C ARG A 188 -0.93 29.79 15.32
N TRP A 189 -0.80 28.91 16.31
CA TRP A 189 0.42 28.14 16.56
C TRP A 189 0.22 26.70 16.12
N LEU A 190 1.03 26.26 15.16
CA LEU A 190 1.11 24.87 14.71
C LEU A 190 2.22 24.18 15.51
N GLY A 191 1.89 23.08 16.20
CA GLY A 191 2.90 22.24 16.85
C GLY A 191 3.61 21.38 15.81
N ALA A 192 4.94 21.27 15.91
CA ALA A 192 5.73 20.34 15.11
C ALA A 192 6.91 19.78 15.90
N HIS A 193 7.10 18.46 15.90
CA HIS A 193 8.22 17.83 16.59
C HIS A 193 9.47 17.85 15.71
N ALA A 194 10.64 18.09 16.32
CA ALA A 194 11.92 18.08 15.64
C ALA A 194 13.03 17.44 16.49
N GLN A 195 13.98 16.80 15.84
CA GLN A 195 15.25 16.38 16.41
C GLN A 195 16.31 17.43 16.11
N VAL A 196 16.99 17.88 17.15
CA VAL A 196 17.98 18.95 17.05
C VAL A 196 19.37 18.36 17.21
N PHE A 197 20.24 18.71 16.26
CA PHE A 197 21.62 18.28 16.19
C PHE A 197 22.53 19.49 16.31
N LEU A 198 23.58 19.36 17.10
CA LEU A 198 24.70 20.28 17.20
C LEU A 198 25.89 19.57 16.57
N ASP A 199 26.36 20.09 15.46
CA ASP A 199 27.60 19.61 14.85
C ASP A 199 28.76 19.93 15.80
N SER A 200 29.49 18.89 16.22
CA SER A 200 30.63 18.99 17.15
C SER A 200 31.79 19.79 16.55
N ASP A 201 31.91 19.78 15.23
CA ASP A 201 33.07 20.33 14.52
C ASP A 201 32.83 21.79 14.16
N THR A 202 31.60 22.14 13.74
CA THR A 202 31.22 23.50 13.32
C THR A 202 30.46 24.31 14.39
N GLY A 203 29.91 23.66 15.43
CA GLY A 203 29.05 24.30 16.43
C GLY A 203 27.69 24.76 15.88
N ARG A 204 27.34 24.32 14.66
CA ARG A 204 26.09 24.67 13.98
C ARG A 204 24.93 23.82 14.48
N ILE A 205 23.78 24.47 14.64
CA ILE A 205 22.54 23.79 14.98
C ILE A 205 21.81 23.44 13.68
N SER A 206 21.43 22.19 13.54
CA SER A 206 20.50 21.73 12.51
C SER A 206 19.30 21.06 13.17
N ALA A 207 18.11 21.25 12.61
CA ALA A 207 16.88 20.71 13.16
C ALA A 207 16.14 19.90 12.09
N ARG A 208 15.93 18.61 12.34
CA ARG A 208 15.15 17.73 11.47
C ARG A 208 13.74 17.60 12.03
N LEU A 209 12.75 18.13 11.32
CA LEU A 209 11.35 17.91 11.65
C LEU A 209 11.00 16.42 11.54
N LEU A 210 10.31 15.90 12.54
CA LEU A 210 9.74 14.55 12.54
C LEU A 210 8.51 14.50 11.64
N ASP A 211 8.14 13.29 11.27
CA ASP A 211 7.11 13.06 10.27
C ASP A 211 5.71 13.26 10.83
N GLU A 212 5.22 14.47 10.63
CA GLU A 212 3.84 14.84 10.94
C GLU A 212 3.01 15.06 9.68
N PRO A 213 1.70 14.71 9.71
CA PRO A 213 0.77 14.95 8.61
C PRO A 213 0.79 16.42 8.14
N GLY A 214 0.91 16.65 6.83
CA GLY A 214 1.02 17.98 6.21
C GLY A 214 2.46 18.42 5.88
N TRP A 215 3.41 17.84 6.60
CA TRP A 215 4.86 17.76 6.36
C TRP A 215 5.32 17.16 5.02
N ASN A 216 5.70 17.90 3.96
CA ASN A 216 6.46 17.29 2.83
C ASN A 216 7.96 17.58 2.93
N SER A 217 8.76 16.77 2.22
CA SER A 217 10.22 16.90 2.07
C SER A 217 10.67 18.34 1.83
N ARG A 218 10.14 19.02 0.81
CA ARG A 218 10.51 20.41 0.48
C ARG A 218 10.20 21.40 1.61
N ALA A 219 9.06 21.27 2.28
CA ALA A 219 8.71 22.13 3.41
C ALA A 219 9.58 21.85 4.63
N ARG A 220 9.88 20.58 4.91
CA ARG A 220 10.81 20.21 6.00
C ARG A 220 12.20 20.74 5.73
N GLU A 221 12.66 20.67 4.50
CA GLU A 221 13.97 21.17 4.09
C GLU A 221 14.04 22.70 4.19
N ARG A 222 13.01 23.41 3.71
CA ARG A 222 12.89 24.87 3.88
C ARG A 222 12.85 25.27 5.35
N MET A 223 12.12 24.55 6.19
CA MET A 223 12.05 24.83 7.62
C MET A 223 13.36 24.48 8.34
N ARG A 224 14.02 23.37 7.97
CA ARG A 224 15.38 23.01 8.43
C ARG A 224 16.36 24.13 8.12
N GLN A 225 16.35 24.60 6.87
CA GLN A 225 17.20 25.70 6.43
C GLN A 225 16.87 26.99 7.21
N HIS A 226 15.59 27.33 7.36
CA HIS A 226 15.17 28.50 8.12
C HIS A 226 15.61 28.46 9.59
N LEU A 227 15.46 27.32 10.27
CA LEU A 227 15.88 27.16 11.67
C LEU A 227 17.41 27.24 11.81
N ALA A 228 18.15 26.66 10.86
CA ALA A 228 19.60 26.76 10.81
C ALA A 228 20.05 28.20 10.54
N ASP A 229 19.40 28.88 9.60
CA ASP A 229 19.62 30.29 9.31
C ASP A 229 19.30 31.14 10.53
N LEU A 230 18.19 30.91 11.23
CA LEU A 230 17.83 31.65 12.44
C LEU A 230 18.89 31.46 13.55
N ALA A 231 19.38 30.23 13.73
CA ALA A 231 20.42 29.91 14.70
C ALA A 231 21.75 30.61 14.38
N ASP A 232 22.11 30.68 13.09
CA ASP A 232 23.26 31.43 12.61
C ASP A 232 23.03 32.95 12.71
N GLN A 233 21.79 33.38 12.46
CA GLN A 233 21.42 34.78 12.33
C GLN A 233 21.37 35.50 13.68
N GLN A 234 20.80 34.83 14.69
CA GLN A 234 20.51 35.38 16.01
C GLN A 234 20.92 34.37 17.10
N PRO A 235 22.22 34.12 17.30
CA PRO A 235 22.71 33.08 18.22
C PRO A 235 22.31 33.31 19.68
N ASP A 236 22.09 34.57 20.07
CA ASP A 236 21.71 34.97 21.43
C ASP A 236 20.19 35.00 21.64
N HIS A 237 19.38 34.77 20.60
CA HIS A 237 17.93 34.75 20.70
C HIS A 237 17.47 33.63 21.65
N THR A 238 16.45 33.91 22.47
CA THR A 238 15.96 32.98 23.51
C THR A 238 15.58 31.62 22.95
N PHE A 239 14.88 31.58 21.81
CA PHE A 239 14.59 30.36 21.05
C PHE A 239 15.85 29.57 20.68
N VAL A 240 16.88 30.22 20.09
CA VAL A 240 18.10 29.56 19.62
C VAL A 240 18.91 29.01 20.78
N ARG A 241 19.00 29.74 21.90
CA ARG A 241 19.65 29.26 23.13
C ARG A 241 18.94 28.02 23.69
N ALA A 242 17.62 28.01 23.70
CA ALA A 242 16.84 26.86 24.13
C ALA A 242 16.97 25.67 23.18
N LEU A 243 16.99 25.92 21.87
CA LEU A 243 17.20 24.92 20.82
C LEU A 243 18.60 24.28 20.96
N ARG A 244 19.64 25.09 21.18
CA ARG A 244 21.02 24.64 21.42
C ARG A 244 21.13 23.77 22.68
N GLY A 245 20.42 24.12 23.75
CA GLY A 245 20.40 23.35 24.99
C GLY A 245 19.74 21.97 24.88
N ARG A 246 18.92 21.74 23.84
CA ARG A 246 18.26 20.45 23.55
C ARG A 246 18.92 19.68 22.40
N ALA A 247 20.05 20.17 21.86
CA ALA A 247 20.70 19.59 20.70
C ALA A 247 21.65 18.44 21.08
N MET A 248 21.67 17.37 20.28
CA MET A 248 22.65 16.29 20.41
C MET A 248 23.98 16.64 19.74
N PRO A 249 25.16 16.37 20.33
CA PRO A 249 26.45 16.60 19.71
C PRO A 249 26.76 15.53 18.63
N GLN A 250 26.14 15.64 17.46
CA GLN A 250 26.32 14.73 16.32
C GLN A 250 25.97 15.46 15.02
N LEU A 251 26.63 15.09 13.91
CA LEU A 251 26.22 15.53 12.57
C LEU A 251 24.85 14.93 12.22
N ALA A 252 23.92 15.76 11.74
CA ALA A 252 22.62 15.28 11.30
C ALA A 252 22.79 14.36 10.08
N PRO A 253 22.30 13.11 10.11
CA PRO A 253 22.36 12.24 8.93
C PRO A 253 21.41 12.78 7.85
N ALA A 254 21.92 12.95 6.62
CA ALA A 254 21.08 13.28 5.47
C ALA A 254 20.20 12.06 5.10
N GLU A 255 18.88 12.27 4.99
CA GLU A 255 17.96 11.21 4.55
C GLU A 255 17.97 11.15 3.01
N SER A 256 18.84 10.31 2.45
CA SER A 256 18.95 10.10 0.99
C SER A 256 17.94 9.06 0.48
N ALA A 257 17.71 9.03 -0.84
CA ALA A 257 16.84 8.02 -1.45
C ALA A 257 17.37 6.60 -1.21
N GLU A 258 18.69 6.43 -1.26
CA GLU A 258 19.41 5.20 -0.99
C GLU A 258 19.23 4.76 0.48
N SER A 259 19.28 5.72 1.43
CA SER A 259 19.04 5.42 2.85
C SER A 259 17.60 4.95 3.11
N LEU A 260 16.61 5.55 2.43
CA LEU A 260 15.20 5.15 2.51
C LEU A 260 14.99 3.77 1.89
N LEU A 261 15.61 3.52 0.72
CA LEU A 261 15.56 2.24 0.03
C LEU A 261 16.21 1.12 0.88
N HIS A 262 17.34 1.41 1.54
CA HIS A 262 18.01 0.46 2.43
C HIS A 262 17.14 0.13 3.65
N ARG A 263 16.61 1.16 4.34
CA ARG A 263 15.70 0.97 5.49
C ARG A 263 14.43 0.20 5.12
N MET A 264 13.90 0.44 3.91
CA MET A 264 12.78 -0.33 3.39
C MET A 264 13.16 -1.80 3.18
N GLY A 265 14.33 -2.07 2.61
CA GLY A 265 14.88 -3.43 2.46
C GLY A 265 15.08 -4.14 3.80
N GLU A 266 15.63 -3.47 4.81
CA GLU A 266 15.76 -4.02 6.18
C GLU A 266 14.39 -4.34 6.79
N THR A 267 13.42 -3.45 6.60
CA THR A 267 12.05 -3.65 7.10
C THR A 267 11.39 -4.85 6.41
N ILE A 268 11.58 -5.00 5.09
CA ILE A 268 11.07 -6.12 4.29
C ILE A 268 11.70 -7.44 4.71
N GLY A 269 13.02 -7.46 4.94
CA GLY A 269 13.73 -8.65 5.41
C GLY A 269 13.21 -9.19 6.75
N SER A 270 12.61 -8.32 7.57
CA SER A 270 11.99 -8.71 8.84
C SER A 270 10.53 -9.18 8.74
N LEU A 271 9.91 -9.17 7.55
CA LEU A 271 8.46 -9.42 7.39
C LEU A 271 8.05 -10.89 7.52
N SER A 272 8.95 -11.83 7.24
CA SER A 272 8.69 -13.27 7.34
C SER A 272 8.40 -13.73 8.78
N GLU A 273 8.86 -12.97 9.78
CA GLU A 273 8.73 -13.28 11.21
C GLU A 273 7.66 -12.42 11.92
N VAL A 274 6.84 -11.68 11.16
CA VAL A 274 5.90 -10.71 11.74
C VAL A 274 4.65 -11.39 12.31
N GLU A 275 4.44 -11.16 13.62
CA GLU A 275 3.23 -11.54 14.34
C GLU A 275 1.99 -10.74 13.89
N ALA A 276 0.80 -11.36 13.96
CA ALA A 276 -0.46 -10.77 13.47
C ALA A 276 -0.77 -9.37 14.03
N HIS A 277 -0.43 -9.08 15.29
CA HIS A 277 -0.67 -7.79 15.92
C HIS A 277 0.22 -6.66 15.36
N GLN A 278 1.36 -6.99 14.77
CA GLN A 278 2.34 -6.02 14.25
C GLN A 278 2.13 -5.66 12.78
N VAL A 279 1.34 -6.45 12.04
CA VAL A 279 1.11 -6.28 10.59
C VAL A 279 0.63 -4.85 10.26
N SER A 280 -0.27 -4.29 11.06
CA SER A 280 -0.78 -2.92 10.81
C SER A 280 0.28 -1.83 11.00
N THR A 281 1.15 -2.01 11.99
CA THR A 281 2.25 -1.06 12.24
C THR A 281 3.28 -1.16 11.12
N ARG A 282 3.66 -2.38 10.72
CA ARG A 282 4.62 -2.63 9.63
C ARG A 282 4.09 -2.14 8.28
N GLN A 283 2.82 -2.36 7.97
CA GLN A 283 2.17 -1.84 6.77
C GLN A 283 2.25 -0.31 6.70
N LYS A 284 1.94 0.40 7.81
CA LYS A 284 2.03 1.86 7.87
C LYS A 284 3.45 2.36 7.63
N VAL A 285 4.46 1.70 8.23
CA VAL A 285 5.87 2.05 8.05
C VAL A 285 6.30 1.85 6.60
N LEU A 286 5.96 0.73 5.96
CA LEU A 286 6.34 0.44 4.58
C LEU A 286 5.62 1.36 3.57
N ALA A 287 4.32 1.61 3.75
CA ALA A 287 3.57 2.56 2.93
C ALA A 287 4.14 3.98 3.01
N ASP A 288 4.55 4.40 4.20
CA ASP A 288 5.19 5.69 4.41
C ASP A 288 6.59 5.76 3.79
N LEU A 289 7.44 4.74 3.97
CA LEU A 289 8.75 4.65 3.31
C LEU A 289 8.62 4.67 1.78
N SER A 290 7.66 3.93 1.22
CA SER A 290 7.33 3.92 -0.20
C SER A 290 6.96 5.31 -0.70
N ARG A 291 6.00 5.99 -0.05
CA ARG A 291 5.58 7.34 -0.45
C ARG A 291 6.74 8.34 -0.40
N ARG A 292 7.59 8.27 0.62
CA ARG A 292 8.79 9.14 0.73
C ARG A 292 9.78 8.86 -0.38
N LEU A 293 10.05 7.59 -0.66
CA LEU A 293 10.98 7.19 -1.71
C LEU A 293 10.47 7.62 -3.09
N SER A 294 9.19 7.39 -3.40
CA SER A 294 8.57 7.87 -4.65
C SER A 294 8.61 9.40 -4.77
N ALA A 295 8.35 10.13 -3.68
CA ALA A 295 8.47 11.59 -3.67
C ALA A 295 9.91 12.04 -3.94
N ARG A 296 10.91 11.35 -3.35
CA ARG A 296 12.33 11.66 -3.56
C ARG A 296 12.80 11.34 -4.98
N ILE A 297 12.32 10.23 -5.56
CA ILE A 297 12.55 9.87 -6.96
C ILE A 297 11.95 10.94 -7.89
N ALA A 298 10.72 11.41 -7.61
CA ALA A 298 10.09 12.47 -8.40
C ALA A 298 10.82 13.83 -8.27
N GLU A 299 11.41 14.12 -7.10
CA GLU A 299 12.30 15.27 -6.91
C GLU A 299 13.58 15.14 -7.74
N ILE A 300 14.24 13.98 -7.70
CA ILE A 300 15.42 13.66 -8.52
C ILE A 300 15.10 13.86 -10.00
N GLY A 301 13.97 13.33 -10.48
CA GLY A 301 13.53 13.49 -11.86
C GLY A 301 13.28 14.96 -12.27
N ARG A 302 12.72 15.79 -11.38
CA ARG A 302 12.50 17.23 -11.65
C ARG A 302 13.78 18.07 -11.60
N ALA A 303 14.75 17.64 -10.80
CA ALA A 303 16.04 18.31 -10.65
C ALA A 303 17.06 17.88 -11.72
N LYS A 304 16.73 16.93 -12.61
CA LYS A 304 17.55 16.60 -13.78
C LYS A 304 17.67 17.79 -14.72
N ALA A 305 18.90 18.09 -15.12
CA ALA A 305 19.21 19.15 -16.05
C ALA A 305 20.44 18.77 -16.89
N ALA A 306 20.48 19.24 -18.14
CA ALA A 306 21.69 19.18 -18.93
C ALA A 306 22.70 20.19 -18.35
N VAL A 307 23.93 19.73 -18.11
CA VAL A 307 25.02 20.52 -17.53
C VAL A 307 26.16 20.62 -18.52
N THR A 308 26.49 21.85 -18.91
CA THR A 308 27.67 22.17 -19.71
C THR A 308 28.67 22.91 -18.83
N VAL A 309 29.88 22.35 -18.67
CA VAL A 309 30.98 23.02 -17.98
C VAL A 309 31.53 24.10 -18.89
N VAL A 310 31.47 25.34 -18.44
CA VAL A 310 31.98 26.51 -19.16
C VAL A 310 33.34 26.86 -18.56
N ALA A 311 34.38 26.71 -19.36
CA ALA A 311 35.74 26.99 -18.94
C ALA A 311 36.33 28.21 -19.68
N ARG A 312 37.26 28.90 -19.00
CA ARG A 312 38.02 30.06 -19.47
C ARG A 312 37.17 31.31 -19.69
N ALA A 313 37.82 32.47 -19.64
CA ALA A 313 37.18 33.78 -19.80
C ALA A 313 36.45 33.93 -21.15
N ALA A 314 36.97 33.33 -22.23
CA ALA A 314 36.33 33.35 -23.55
C ALA A 314 35.02 32.55 -23.58
N GLY A 315 34.99 31.38 -22.93
CA GLY A 315 33.77 30.57 -22.82
C GLY A 315 32.70 31.25 -21.97
N HIS A 316 33.12 31.92 -20.88
CA HIS A 316 32.24 32.76 -20.06
C HIS A 316 31.61 33.89 -20.88
N GLN A 317 32.43 34.65 -21.62
CA GLN A 317 31.95 35.74 -22.46
C GLN A 317 30.96 35.22 -23.52
N TRP A 318 31.31 34.16 -24.24
CA TRP A 318 30.46 33.56 -25.26
C TRP A 318 29.11 33.10 -24.68
N THR A 319 29.12 32.44 -23.52
CA THR A 319 27.89 31.97 -22.86
C THR A 319 26.98 33.12 -22.46
N VAL A 320 27.53 34.20 -21.90
CA VAL A 320 26.74 35.40 -21.54
C VAL A 320 26.16 36.06 -22.78
N GLU A 321 26.93 36.17 -23.86
CA GLU A 321 26.45 36.73 -25.13
C GLU A 321 25.34 35.85 -25.76
N ASP A 322 25.49 34.53 -25.74
CA ASP A 322 24.49 33.57 -26.22
C ASP A 322 23.17 33.68 -25.44
N LEU A 323 23.25 33.73 -24.11
CA LEU A 323 22.07 33.93 -23.25
C LEU A 323 21.36 35.25 -23.58
N ILE A 324 22.11 36.35 -23.79
CA ILE A 324 21.52 37.65 -24.15
C ILE A 324 20.83 37.60 -25.52
N GLN A 325 21.43 36.90 -26.49
CA GLN A 325 20.88 36.79 -27.85
C GLN A 325 19.63 35.90 -27.88
N SER A 326 19.62 34.82 -27.09
CA SER A 326 18.55 33.83 -27.05
C SER A 326 17.33 34.26 -26.21
N ALA A 327 17.49 35.24 -25.32
CA ALA A 327 16.41 35.69 -24.45
C ALA A 327 15.22 36.29 -25.21
N ARG A 328 14.01 35.88 -24.79
CA ARG A 328 12.72 36.32 -25.35
C ARG A 328 11.93 37.22 -24.41
N ASN A 329 11.89 36.89 -23.12
CA ASN A 329 11.02 37.57 -22.14
C ASN A 329 11.81 38.30 -21.05
N GLN A 330 12.86 37.68 -20.50
CA GLN A 330 13.63 38.21 -19.39
C GLN A 330 15.11 37.74 -19.38
N LEU A 331 15.99 38.62 -18.89
CA LEU A 331 17.36 38.33 -18.47
C LEU A 331 17.59 38.86 -17.05
N VAL A 332 18.07 38.00 -16.16
CA VAL A 332 18.43 38.35 -14.78
C VAL A 332 19.93 38.23 -14.58
N PHE A 333 20.59 39.32 -14.22
CA PHE A 333 22.01 39.37 -13.86
C PHE A 333 22.15 39.51 -12.35
N ALA A 334 22.77 38.52 -11.70
CA ALA A 334 23.33 38.65 -10.36
C ALA A 334 24.84 38.78 -10.47
N THR A 335 25.34 39.99 -10.24
CA THR A 335 26.72 40.38 -10.53
C THR A 335 27.25 41.25 -9.38
N PRO A 336 28.02 40.71 -8.41
CA PRO A 336 28.48 41.48 -7.26
C PRO A 336 29.25 42.73 -7.66
N ASN A 337 30.03 42.63 -8.74
CA ASN A 337 30.81 43.71 -9.31
C ASN A 337 30.40 43.88 -10.78
N ILE A 338 30.28 45.13 -11.24
CA ILE A 338 30.05 45.46 -12.65
C ILE A 338 31.20 46.34 -13.12
N GLY A 339 32.04 45.81 -14.00
CA GLY A 339 33.11 46.53 -14.67
C GLY A 339 32.61 47.24 -15.92
N TYR A 340 32.98 48.51 -16.10
CA TYR A 340 32.52 49.30 -17.26
C TYR A 340 32.98 48.69 -18.60
N SER A 341 34.18 48.10 -18.67
CA SER A 341 34.67 47.47 -19.90
C SER A 341 33.82 46.27 -20.32
N ALA A 342 33.44 45.42 -19.36
CA ALA A 342 32.61 44.24 -19.61
C ALA A 342 31.18 44.66 -19.96
N LEU A 343 30.58 45.59 -19.21
CA LEU A 343 29.26 46.14 -19.52
C LEU A 343 29.25 46.79 -20.91
N SER A 344 30.23 47.64 -21.22
CA SER A 344 30.32 48.34 -22.50
C SER A 344 30.43 47.41 -23.70
N ALA A 345 31.06 46.24 -23.55
CA ALA A 345 31.17 45.25 -24.61
C ALA A 345 29.79 44.63 -24.97
N ILE A 346 28.94 44.41 -23.97
CA ILE A 346 27.62 43.78 -24.16
C ILE A 346 26.46 44.78 -24.33
N LEU A 347 26.67 46.07 -24.06
CA LEU A 347 25.63 47.12 -24.21
C LEU A 347 24.89 47.06 -25.57
N PRO A 348 25.57 46.85 -26.73
CA PRO A 348 24.88 46.71 -28.00
C PRO A 348 23.91 45.51 -28.04
N LEU A 349 24.27 44.39 -27.42
CA LEU A 349 23.43 43.19 -27.34
C LEU A 349 22.24 43.40 -26.39
N LEU A 350 22.47 44.06 -25.25
CA LEU A 350 21.40 44.41 -24.30
C LEU A 350 20.36 45.36 -24.92
N ARG A 351 20.80 46.34 -25.72
CA ARG A 351 19.89 47.23 -26.47
C ARG A 351 19.04 46.45 -27.47
N LYS A 352 19.65 45.55 -28.25
CA LYS A 352 18.91 44.65 -29.15
C LYS A 352 17.90 43.77 -28.40
N ALA A 353 18.24 43.29 -27.20
CA ALA A 353 17.31 42.50 -26.38
C ALA A 353 16.11 43.35 -25.90
N LEU A 354 16.35 44.59 -25.45
CA LEU A 354 15.28 45.53 -25.06
C LEU A 354 14.36 45.88 -26.23
N GLU A 355 14.91 46.04 -27.44
CA GLU A 355 14.15 46.25 -28.68
C GLU A 355 13.25 45.05 -29.00
N ARG A 356 13.72 43.81 -28.76
CA ARG A 356 12.93 42.58 -28.94
C ARG A 356 11.79 42.40 -27.95
N GLY A 357 11.81 43.06 -26.80
CA GLY A 357 10.80 42.84 -25.75
C GLY A 357 11.34 42.42 -24.39
N VAL A 358 12.63 42.07 -24.29
CA VAL A 358 13.19 41.41 -23.11
C VAL A 358 13.28 42.35 -21.92
N HIS A 359 12.88 41.86 -20.74
CA HIS A 359 13.07 42.55 -19.45
C HIS A 359 14.48 42.30 -18.91
N LEU A 360 15.22 43.35 -18.55
CA LEU A 360 16.54 43.24 -17.95
C LEU A 360 16.46 43.48 -16.44
N VAL A 361 17.06 42.62 -15.63
CA VAL A 361 17.13 42.74 -14.17
C VAL A 361 18.57 42.70 -13.70
N PHE A 362 18.97 43.62 -12.82
CA PHE A 362 20.32 43.68 -12.25
C PHE A 362 20.30 43.64 -10.71
N LEU A 363 20.93 42.62 -10.12
CA LEU A 363 21.28 42.52 -8.71
C LEU A 363 22.80 42.70 -8.56
N TRP A 364 23.24 43.67 -7.75
CA TRP A 364 24.65 44.03 -7.65
C TRP A 364 25.08 44.46 -6.24
N GLY A 365 26.39 44.50 -6.02
CA GLY A 365 27.02 44.91 -4.77
C GLY A 365 26.99 43.81 -3.71
N ARG A 366 28.06 43.71 -2.94
CA ARG A 366 28.25 42.71 -1.87
C ARG A 366 27.82 43.26 -0.52
N ARG A 367 28.03 44.55 -0.26
CA ARG A 367 27.77 45.20 1.03
C ARG A 367 26.76 46.32 0.87
N ASP A 368 26.04 46.64 1.94
CA ASP A 368 25.11 47.79 1.97
C ASP A 368 25.79 49.11 1.59
N SER A 369 27.10 49.25 1.82
CA SER A 369 27.90 50.43 1.50
C SER A 369 28.44 50.47 0.06
N ASP A 370 28.22 49.42 -0.74
CA ASP A 370 28.78 49.37 -2.10
C ASP A 370 28.02 50.32 -3.03
N THR A 371 28.77 51.08 -3.82
CA THR A 371 28.23 52.03 -4.82
C THR A 371 28.69 51.63 -6.22
N LEU A 372 27.81 51.79 -7.23
CA LEU A 372 28.21 51.55 -8.61
C LEU A 372 29.26 52.58 -9.08
N PRO A 373 30.25 52.16 -9.90
CA PRO A 373 31.12 53.10 -10.58
C PRO A 373 30.32 54.09 -11.44
N ASP A 374 30.69 55.37 -11.45
CA ASP A 374 29.92 56.44 -12.10
C ASP A 374 29.55 56.16 -13.56
N ARG A 375 30.50 55.59 -14.33
CA ARG A 375 30.27 55.24 -15.73
C ARG A 375 29.27 54.09 -15.91
N VAL A 376 29.27 53.12 -15.00
CA VAL A 376 28.32 52.00 -15.00
C VAL A 376 26.93 52.51 -14.61
N ARG A 377 26.86 53.30 -13.53
CA ARG A 377 25.63 53.93 -13.06
C ARG A 377 24.99 54.77 -14.17
N THR A 378 25.77 55.61 -14.85
CA THR A 378 25.28 56.43 -15.99
C THR A 378 24.74 55.56 -17.13
N ALA A 379 25.43 54.48 -17.49
CA ALA A 379 25.01 53.58 -18.56
C ALA A 379 23.69 52.85 -18.22
N LEU A 380 23.52 52.38 -16.97
CA LEU A 380 22.29 51.71 -16.54
C LEU A 380 21.11 52.67 -16.46
N TYR A 381 21.31 53.90 -15.96
CA TYR A 381 20.27 54.93 -15.95
C TYR A 381 19.86 55.37 -17.37
N ASP A 382 20.79 55.43 -18.33
CA ASP A 382 20.45 55.70 -19.74
C ASP A 382 19.57 54.59 -20.33
N LEU A 383 19.85 53.31 -20.00
CA LEU A 383 18.99 52.19 -20.41
C LEU A 383 17.61 52.26 -19.76
N GLU A 384 17.54 52.53 -18.45
CA GLU A 384 16.28 52.65 -17.71
C GLU A 384 15.43 53.82 -18.23
N ALA A 385 16.03 54.99 -18.47
CA ALA A 385 15.32 56.16 -18.97
C ALA A 385 14.66 55.91 -20.34
N ARG A 386 15.31 55.15 -21.22
CA ARG A 386 14.79 54.79 -22.56
C ARG A 386 13.78 53.63 -22.51
N HIS A 387 13.86 52.76 -21.51
CA HIS A 387 13.05 51.53 -21.41
C HIS A 387 12.49 51.30 -19.98
N ARG A 388 11.80 52.29 -19.42
CA ARG A 388 11.38 52.38 -18.01
C ARG A 388 10.56 51.19 -17.47
N SER A 389 9.81 50.50 -18.33
CA SER A 389 9.02 49.32 -17.95
C SER A 389 9.78 47.99 -18.09
N ARG A 390 10.95 47.98 -18.74
CA ARG A 390 11.70 46.76 -19.09
C ARG A 390 13.04 46.63 -18.39
N VAL A 391 13.62 47.71 -17.87
CA VAL A 391 14.86 47.65 -17.08
C VAL A 391 14.52 47.76 -15.59
N LEU A 392 15.00 46.80 -14.81
CA LEU A 392 14.83 46.72 -13.37
C LEU A 392 16.20 46.71 -12.69
N PHE A 393 16.52 47.82 -12.03
CA PHE A 393 17.77 48.01 -11.31
C PHE A 393 17.50 48.93 -10.11
N ALA A 394 18.33 48.82 -9.08
CA ALA A 394 18.26 49.64 -7.87
C ALA A 394 19.63 50.24 -7.57
N ASP A 395 19.70 51.52 -7.21
CA ASP A 395 20.97 52.18 -6.82
C ASP A 395 21.48 51.71 -5.43
N ARG A 396 20.68 50.90 -4.73
CA ARG A 396 21.07 50.20 -3.50
C ARG A 396 21.61 48.81 -3.83
N SER A 397 22.69 48.42 -3.17
CA SER A 397 23.22 47.05 -3.25
C SER A 397 22.17 46.00 -2.86
N ALA A 398 22.10 44.93 -3.65
CA ALA A 398 21.37 43.69 -3.37
C ALA A 398 22.08 42.78 -2.36
N ARG A 399 23.25 43.20 -1.86
CA ARG A 399 24.08 42.45 -0.92
C ARG A 399 24.30 41.01 -1.39
N THR A 400 24.63 40.83 -2.66
CA THR A 400 24.81 39.52 -3.28
C THR A 400 26.26 39.32 -3.68
N SER A 401 26.80 38.14 -3.42
CA SER A 401 28.05 37.65 -4.02
C SER A 401 27.78 36.66 -5.16
N ALA A 402 26.51 36.33 -5.43
CA ALA A 402 26.12 35.38 -6.47
C ALA A 402 26.53 35.87 -7.86
N CYS A 403 27.05 34.95 -8.66
CA CYS A 403 27.53 35.20 -10.01
C CYS A 403 26.65 34.41 -10.99
N VAL A 404 25.48 34.94 -11.32
CA VAL A 404 24.45 34.20 -12.06
C VAL A 404 23.91 35.03 -13.21
N VAL A 405 23.65 34.38 -14.35
CA VAL A 405 22.84 34.94 -15.44
C VAL A 405 21.71 33.96 -15.73
N VAL A 406 20.46 34.40 -15.63
CA VAL A 406 19.29 33.58 -15.97
C VAL A 406 18.64 34.15 -17.22
N GLN A 407 18.39 33.28 -18.20
CA GLN A 407 17.64 33.59 -19.42
C GLN A 407 16.29 32.90 -19.37
N ASP A 408 15.23 33.73 -19.34
CA ASP A 408 13.85 33.30 -19.19
C ASP A 408 13.71 32.26 -18.04
N ASN A 409 12.75 31.34 -18.13
CA ASN A 409 12.71 30.15 -17.28
C ASN A 409 13.26 28.92 -18.05
N GLN A 410 14.41 29.05 -18.71
CA GLN A 410 14.95 27.99 -19.59
C GLN A 410 16.41 27.65 -19.33
N ARG A 411 17.28 28.67 -19.21
CA ARG A 411 18.72 28.47 -19.07
C ARG A 411 19.28 29.34 -17.95
N ALA A 412 20.27 28.82 -17.24
CA ALA A 412 21.01 29.61 -16.25
C ALA A 412 22.50 29.31 -16.31
N PHE A 413 23.31 30.36 -16.28
CA PHE A 413 24.75 30.29 -16.09
C PHE A 413 25.09 30.64 -14.65
N VAL A 414 25.76 29.73 -13.94
CA VAL A 414 26.26 29.92 -12.58
C VAL A 414 27.78 29.87 -12.60
N GLY A 415 28.40 31.01 -12.28
CA GLY A 415 29.84 31.17 -12.27
C GLY A 415 30.42 31.32 -10.86
N THR A 416 31.75 31.30 -10.81
CA THR A 416 32.55 31.60 -9.61
C THR A 416 32.97 33.08 -9.55
N HIS A 417 32.94 33.75 -10.70
CA HIS A 417 33.35 35.13 -10.94
C HIS A 417 32.20 35.95 -11.56
N SER A 418 32.18 37.26 -11.31
CA SER A 418 31.07 38.12 -11.73
C SER A 418 30.97 38.17 -13.25
N PRO A 419 29.82 37.79 -13.85
CA PRO A 419 29.63 37.74 -15.31
C PRO A 419 29.96 39.07 -16.02
N LEU A 420 29.79 40.21 -15.32
CA LEU A 420 30.03 41.55 -15.85
C LEU A 420 31.33 42.20 -15.31
N ASP A 421 32.30 41.40 -14.87
CA ASP A 421 33.62 41.86 -14.41
C ASP A 421 34.78 41.10 -15.08
N VAL A 422 34.48 40.05 -15.86
CA VAL A 422 35.48 39.26 -16.59
C VAL A 422 36.10 40.08 -17.72
N ASN A 423 37.44 40.15 -17.75
CA ASN A 423 38.18 40.86 -18.79
C ASN A 423 39.00 39.87 -19.63
N THR A 424 38.53 39.58 -20.85
CA THR A 424 39.18 38.64 -21.78
C THR A 424 40.55 39.09 -22.28
N ALA A 425 40.86 40.39 -22.23
CA ALA A 425 42.16 40.93 -22.65
C ALA A 425 43.28 40.82 -21.58
N ARG A 426 42.92 40.60 -20.31
CA ARG A 426 43.88 40.53 -19.18
C ARG A 426 44.00 39.16 -18.53
N THR A 427 43.04 38.26 -18.76
CA THR A 427 42.89 37.03 -17.99
C THR A 427 42.65 35.85 -18.93
N ASN A 428 43.72 35.09 -19.21
CA ASN A 428 43.66 33.86 -20.03
C ASN A 428 43.60 32.58 -19.16
N ARG A 429 43.24 32.68 -17.87
CA ARG A 429 43.36 31.58 -16.90
C ARG A 429 42.02 31.17 -16.30
N GLY A 430 41.73 29.87 -16.37
CA GLY A 430 41.11 29.03 -15.33
C GLY A 430 39.67 29.23 -14.89
N GLU A 431 38.92 30.25 -15.32
CA GLU A 431 37.55 30.43 -14.82
C GLU A 431 36.66 29.24 -15.14
N VAL A 432 36.03 28.64 -14.12
CA VAL A 432 35.04 27.56 -14.28
C VAL A 432 33.66 28.05 -13.84
N GLY A 433 32.68 27.83 -14.70
CA GLY A 433 31.26 28.03 -14.47
C GLY A 433 30.43 26.90 -15.07
N ILE A 434 29.13 26.92 -14.83
CA ILE A 434 28.19 25.87 -15.28
C ILE A 434 27.01 26.53 -15.98
N LEU A 435 26.72 26.06 -17.18
CA LEU A 435 25.48 26.34 -17.89
C LEU A 435 24.49 25.19 -17.65
N ILE A 436 23.30 25.54 -17.20
CA ILE A 436 22.19 24.64 -16.88
C ILE A 436 21.11 24.81 -17.95
N GLU A 437 20.68 23.70 -18.54
CA GLU A 437 19.66 23.66 -19.60
C GLU A 437 18.68 22.49 -19.38
N GLY A 438 17.56 22.50 -20.11
CA GLY A 438 16.58 21.41 -20.09
C GLY A 438 17.18 20.08 -20.53
N ALA A 439 16.98 19.02 -19.74
CA ALA A 439 17.31 17.64 -20.10
C ALA A 439 16.50 17.19 -21.31
N ALA A 440 17.15 16.56 -22.30
CA ALA A 440 16.55 16.20 -23.59
C ALA A 440 16.12 14.72 -23.69
N GLN A 441 16.32 13.92 -22.64
CA GLN A 441 16.03 12.48 -22.68
C GLN A 441 14.51 12.24 -22.77
N ASP A 442 14.08 11.83 -23.97
CA ASP A 442 12.73 11.40 -24.38
C ASP A 442 11.71 12.50 -24.76
N GLY A 443 12.15 13.71 -25.13
CA GLY A 443 11.25 14.73 -25.66
C GLY A 443 11.88 16.12 -25.84
N PRO A 444 11.08 17.15 -26.19
CA PRO A 444 11.56 18.53 -26.17
C PRO A 444 12.05 18.87 -24.75
N PRO A 445 13.17 19.61 -24.60
CA PRO A 445 13.78 19.89 -23.32
C PRO A 445 12.79 20.61 -22.40
N GLY A 446 12.44 19.98 -21.28
CA GLY A 446 11.57 20.59 -20.28
C GLY A 446 12.34 21.61 -19.43
N VAL A 447 11.62 22.52 -18.78
CA VAL A 447 12.22 23.54 -17.90
C VAL A 447 12.94 22.88 -16.70
N PRO A 448 14.22 23.18 -16.46
CA PRO A 448 14.93 22.71 -15.27
C PRO A 448 14.41 23.40 -14.00
N GLN A 449 14.10 22.62 -12.95
CA GLN A 449 13.63 23.18 -11.67
C GLN A 449 14.65 24.15 -11.05
N SER A 450 15.95 23.87 -11.23
CA SER A 450 17.04 24.72 -10.74
C SER A 450 17.03 26.13 -11.34
N VAL A 451 16.59 26.30 -12.59
CA VAL A 451 16.45 27.63 -13.23
C VAL A 451 15.30 28.40 -12.58
N THR A 452 14.17 27.74 -12.34
CA THR A 452 13.03 28.35 -11.63
C THR A 452 13.40 28.74 -10.20
N ASP A 453 14.13 27.88 -9.49
CA ASP A 453 14.59 28.15 -8.12
C ASP A 453 15.54 29.36 -8.08
N LEU A 454 16.40 29.56 -9.09
CA LEU A 454 17.23 30.77 -9.23
C LEU A 454 16.41 32.05 -9.43
N LEU A 455 15.34 32.01 -10.22
CA LEU A 455 14.44 33.16 -10.39
C LEU A 455 13.70 33.51 -9.09
N ILE A 456 13.24 32.49 -8.35
CA ILE A 456 12.64 32.66 -7.01
C ILE A 456 13.64 33.33 -6.06
N TRP A 457 14.88 32.84 -6.04
CA TRP A 457 15.96 33.43 -5.25
C TRP A 457 16.23 34.89 -5.64
N ALA A 458 16.30 35.20 -6.94
CA ALA A 458 16.55 36.55 -7.43
C ALA A 458 15.44 37.53 -7.01
N ARG A 459 14.17 37.10 -7.06
CA ARG A 459 13.02 37.86 -6.57
C ARG A 459 13.12 38.16 -5.07
N LYS A 460 13.49 37.17 -4.27
CA LYS A 460 13.69 37.30 -2.80
C LYS A 460 14.87 38.22 -2.46
N SER A 461 15.93 38.19 -3.26
CA SER A 461 17.18 38.92 -3.00
C SER A 461 17.20 40.36 -3.52
N PHE A 462 16.13 40.80 -4.19
CA PHE A 462 16.07 42.16 -4.75
C PHE A 462 15.93 43.21 -3.62
N PRO A 463 16.67 44.35 -3.66
CA PRO A 463 16.69 45.35 -2.58
C PRO A 463 15.32 45.92 -2.17
N TYR A 464 14.40 46.03 -3.13
CA TYR A 464 13.06 46.56 -2.94
C TYR A 464 12.03 45.47 -3.28
N TRP A 465 11.45 44.86 -2.26
CA TRP A 465 10.48 43.77 -2.40
C TRP A 465 9.41 44.02 -3.48
N GLN A 466 8.79 45.21 -3.48
CA GLN A 466 7.75 45.58 -4.45
C GLN A 466 8.24 45.59 -5.90
N LEU A 467 9.50 45.99 -6.12
CA LEU A 467 10.11 45.98 -7.44
C LEU A 467 10.57 44.57 -7.83
N GLY A 468 11.02 43.77 -6.87
CA GLY A 468 11.39 42.36 -7.08
C GLY A 468 10.22 41.52 -7.60
N GLN A 469 8.99 41.83 -7.22
CA GLN A 469 7.78 41.16 -7.72
C GLN A 469 7.54 41.32 -9.24
N ARG A 470 8.31 42.19 -9.92
CA ARG A 470 8.31 42.30 -11.40
C ARG A 470 9.20 41.26 -12.08
N ILE A 471 9.95 40.45 -11.32
CA ILE A 471 10.73 39.34 -11.88
C ILE A 471 9.76 38.20 -12.22
N LEU A 472 9.80 37.74 -13.47
CA LEU A 472 8.90 36.70 -13.96
C LEU A 472 9.39 35.33 -13.48
N VAL A 473 8.49 34.54 -12.91
CA VAL A 473 8.80 33.21 -12.36
C VAL A 473 7.82 32.14 -12.85
N GLN A 474 6.57 32.51 -13.16
CA GLN A 474 5.52 31.58 -13.57
C GLN A 474 5.67 31.20 -15.04
N ASP A 475 5.47 29.91 -15.35
CA ASP A 475 5.54 29.38 -16.72
C ASP A 475 4.55 30.06 -17.67
N ASP A 476 3.37 30.45 -17.17
CA ASP A 476 2.33 31.18 -17.92
C ASP A 476 2.76 32.57 -18.41
N HIS A 477 3.84 33.13 -17.84
CA HIS A 477 4.41 34.41 -18.28
C HIS A 477 5.43 34.25 -19.42
N PHE A 478 5.79 33.02 -19.76
CA PHE A 478 6.68 32.68 -20.87
C PHE A 478 5.84 32.03 -21.98
N GLU A 479 6.29 32.09 -23.25
CA GLU A 479 5.58 31.40 -24.34
C GLU A 479 5.36 29.93 -23.94
N SER A 480 4.09 29.50 -23.99
CA SER A 480 3.67 28.17 -23.60
C SER A 480 4.44 27.13 -24.40
N VAL A 481 5.49 26.56 -23.79
CA VAL A 481 5.98 25.25 -24.17
C VAL A 481 4.76 24.35 -24.04
N PRO A 482 4.33 23.61 -25.08
CA PRO A 482 3.16 22.77 -24.97
C PRO A 482 3.34 21.88 -23.74
N GLU A 483 2.51 22.08 -22.72
CA GLU A 483 2.39 21.21 -21.58
C GLU A 483 1.88 19.86 -22.10
N ARG A 484 2.77 19.06 -22.70
CA ARG A 484 2.63 17.64 -22.48
C ARG A 484 2.86 17.49 -21.00
N ARG A 485 1.78 17.15 -20.28
CA ARG A 485 1.85 16.55 -18.95
C ARG A 485 3.13 15.72 -18.96
N ARG A 486 4.19 16.21 -18.29
CA ARG A 486 5.32 15.36 -17.96
C ARG A 486 4.62 14.14 -17.37
N THR A 487 4.80 12.98 -17.98
CA THR A 487 4.28 11.75 -17.42
C THR A 487 5.02 11.64 -16.10
N GLU A 488 4.46 12.22 -15.02
CA GLU A 488 4.93 11.98 -13.67
C GLU A 488 4.99 10.45 -13.63
N PRO A 489 6.18 9.86 -13.34
CA PRO A 489 6.29 8.42 -13.32
C PRO A 489 5.12 7.92 -12.49
N ALA A 490 4.24 7.11 -13.12
CA ALA A 490 2.96 6.74 -12.55
C ALA A 490 3.22 6.34 -11.11
N ALA A 491 2.60 7.05 -10.16
CA ALA A 491 2.89 6.84 -8.75
C ALA A 491 2.66 5.36 -8.44
N VAL A 492 3.75 4.63 -8.21
CA VAL A 492 3.69 3.20 -7.97
C VAL A 492 2.97 3.05 -6.64
N SER A 493 1.72 2.57 -6.71
CA SER A 493 0.87 2.55 -5.53
C SER A 493 1.41 1.51 -4.54
N PRO A 494 1.52 1.85 -3.24
CA PRO A 494 2.01 0.91 -2.25
C PRO A 494 1.07 -0.31 -2.17
N PRO A 495 1.60 -1.54 -2.09
CA PRO A 495 0.76 -2.73 -1.95
C PRO A 495 0.02 -2.71 -0.62
N GLY A 496 -1.28 -3.06 -0.64
CA GLY A 496 -2.05 -3.32 0.58
C GLY A 496 -2.72 -2.12 1.27
N GLU A 497 -2.82 -0.93 0.65
CA GLU A 497 -3.51 0.23 1.25
C GLU A 497 -5.06 0.20 1.13
N GLU A 498 -5.65 -0.76 0.43
CA GLU A 498 -7.11 -0.83 0.27
C GLU A 498 -7.86 -1.32 1.52
N GLU A 499 -9.03 -0.73 1.78
CA GLU A 499 -9.88 -1.05 2.92
C GLU A 499 -10.27 -2.54 2.94
N GLY A 500 -10.10 -3.20 4.11
CA GLY A 500 -10.44 -4.62 4.31
C GLY A 500 -9.25 -5.59 4.35
N ARG A 501 -8.12 -5.27 3.69
CA ARG A 501 -6.93 -6.16 3.60
C ARG A 501 -6.31 -6.52 4.96
N MET A 502 -6.35 -5.60 5.91
CA MET A 502 -5.71 -5.79 7.22
C MET A 502 -6.37 -6.86 8.09
N ALA A 503 -7.65 -7.16 7.90
CA ALA A 503 -8.34 -8.22 8.65
C ALA A 503 -7.89 -9.60 8.18
N VAL A 504 -7.80 -9.80 6.86
CA VAL A 504 -7.35 -11.05 6.23
C VAL A 504 -5.90 -11.35 6.58
N LEU A 505 -5.00 -10.35 6.50
CA LEU A 505 -3.58 -10.51 6.85
C LEU A 505 -3.34 -10.92 8.32
N ARG A 506 -4.24 -10.54 9.25
CA ARG A 506 -4.12 -10.95 10.66
C ARG A 506 -4.51 -12.42 10.86
N GLN A 507 -5.42 -12.93 10.04
CA GLN A 507 -6.02 -14.25 10.22
C GLN A 507 -5.29 -15.34 9.41
N ASP A 508 -4.79 -15.01 8.23
CA ASP A 508 -4.25 -15.98 7.27
C ASP A 508 -2.72 -15.85 7.12
N ALA A 509 -2.00 -16.96 7.33
CA ALA A 509 -0.54 -17.02 7.19
C ALA A 509 -0.07 -16.97 5.73
N SER A 510 -0.81 -17.56 4.79
CA SER A 510 -0.49 -17.52 3.35
C SER A 510 -0.67 -16.09 2.82
N ALA A 511 -1.70 -15.38 3.29
CA ALA A 511 -1.88 -13.96 2.97
C ALA A 511 -0.72 -13.10 3.50
N ARG A 512 -0.16 -13.40 4.68
CA ARG A 512 1.04 -12.71 5.20
C ARG A 512 2.28 -13.00 4.34
N GLY A 513 2.45 -14.24 3.86
CA GLY A 513 3.53 -14.60 2.94
C GLY A 513 3.46 -13.80 1.64
N LEU A 514 2.29 -13.77 1.01
CA LEU A 514 2.04 -12.99 -0.21
C LEU A 514 2.23 -11.48 0.02
N TRP A 515 1.85 -10.98 1.19
CA TRP A 515 2.10 -9.60 1.59
C TRP A 515 3.58 -9.25 1.67
N ALA A 516 4.40 -10.09 2.31
CA ALA A 516 5.84 -9.86 2.40
C ALA A 516 6.50 -9.85 1.00
N GLU A 517 6.13 -10.79 0.13
CA GLU A 517 6.65 -10.87 -1.23
C GLU A 517 6.19 -9.72 -2.13
N SER A 518 4.92 -9.28 -2.00
CA SER A 518 4.45 -8.09 -2.72
C SER A 518 5.26 -6.83 -2.37
N TRP A 519 5.71 -6.70 -1.13
CA TRP A 519 6.60 -5.61 -0.72
C TRP A 519 8.03 -5.77 -1.25
N ALA A 520 8.54 -7.00 -1.35
CA ALA A 520 9.84 -7.28 -1.96
C ALA A 520 9.84 -6.95 -3.47
N GLU A 521 8.78 -7.32 -4.19
CA GLU A 521 8.59 -6.92 -5.60
C GLU A 521 8.52 -5.40 -5.75
N HIS A 522 7.73 -4.73 -4.90
CA HIS A 522 7.60 -3.28 -4.92
C HIS A 522 8.94 -2.57 -4.62
N HIS A 523 9.74 -3.10 -3.70
CA HIS A 523 11.09 -2.62 -3.42
C HIS A 523 12.03 -2.78 -4.62
N ALA A 524 11.97 -3.91 -5.32
CA ALA A 524 12.73 -4.12 -6.55
C ALA A 524 12.33 -3.14 -7.66
N VAL A 525 11.02 -2.87 -7.82
CA VAL A 525 10.51 -1.85 -8.75
C VAL A 525 11.05 -0.47 -8.40
N LEU A 526 10.95 -0.05 -7.13
CA LEU A 526 11.47 1.26 -6.70
C LEU A 526 12.99 1.36 -6.83
N THR A 527 13.71 0.25 -6.67
CA THR A 527 15.17 0.17 -6.92
C THR A 527 15.50 0.44 -8.39
N ASP A 528 14.80 -0.23 -9.31
CA ASP A 528 14.97 -0.05 -10.77
C ASP A 528 14.58 1.38 -11.20
N VAL A 529 13.47 1.91 -10.66
CA VAL A 529 13.04 3.28 -10.92
C VAL A 529 14.08 4.29 -10.41
N LEU A 530 14.62 4.10 -9.20
CA LEU A 530 15.67 4.98 -8.66
C LEU A 530 16.92 4.91 -9.54
N TYR A 531 17.35 3.72 -9.95
CA TYR A 531 18.49 3.54 -10.83
C TYR A 531 18.31 4.26 -12.18
N ARG A 532 17.13 4.14 -12.81
CA ARG A 532 16.82 4.89 -14.04
C ARG A 532 16.72 6.40 -13.79
N ALA A 533 16.20 6.80 -12.64
CA ALA A 533 16.10 8.20 -12.26
C ALA A 533 17.47 8.83 -12.01
N THR A 534 18.48 8.08 -11.57
CA THR A 534 19.85 8.58 -11.34
C THR A 534 20.76 8.42 -12.55
N LYS A 535 20.45 7.53 -13.50
CA LYS A 535 21.17 7.35 -14.77
C LYS A 535 20.87 8.47 -15.76
N GLY A 536 21.85 8.87 -16.57
CA GLY A 536 21.70 9.86 -17.64
C GLY A 536 22.11 11.28 -17.21
N ASP A 537 21.26 12.27 -17.52
CA ASP A 537 21.53 13.67 -17.18
C ASP A 537 21.69 13.87 -15.66
N PRO A 538 22.64 14.73 -15.22
CA PRO A 538 22.92 14.94 -13.80
C PRO A 538 21.76 15.66 -13.10
N VAL A 539 21.70 15.46 -11.79
CA VAL A 539 20.78 16.17 -10.90
C VAL A 539 21.44 17.47 -10.46
N VAL A 540 20.74 18.60 -10.62
CA VAL A 540 21.23 19.94 -10.28
C VAL A 540 20.30 20.62 -9.27
N GLU A 541 20.85 20.97 -8.12
CA GLU A 541 20.13 21.66 -7.04
C GLU A 541 20.81 23.00 -6.71
N ILE A 542 20.00 24.02 -6.38
CA ILE A 542 20.52 25.32 -5.97
C ILE A 542 20.76 25.31 -4.46
N LEU A 543 21.96 25.74 -4.06
CA LEU A 543 22.35 25.92 -2.68
C LEU A 543 22.52 27.41 -2.37
N GLU A 544 21.80 27.88 -1.35
CA GLU A 544 21.85 29.26 -0.87
C GLU A 544 22.79 29.40 0.35
N ASP A 545 23.52 30.51 0.40
CA ASP A 545 24.24 31.00 1.58
C ASP A 545 25.16 29.98 2.26
N GLY A 546 24.78 29.47 3.44
CA GLY A 546 25.60 28.54 4.22
C GLY A 546 25.53 27.08 3.78
N ALA A 547 24.51 26.70 3.01
CA ALA A 547 24.24 25.32 2.61
C ALA A 547 25.42 24.63 1.86
N PRO A 548 26.15 25.29 0.94
CA PRO A 548 27.28 24.66 0.26
C PRO A 548 28.40 24.25 1.21
N ARG A 549 28.60 24.97 2.32
CA ARG A 549 29.62 24.62 3.33
C ARG A 549 29.22 23.41 4.16
N ASP A 550 27.94 23.29 4.51
CA ASP A 550 27.46 22.11 5.23
C ASP A 550 27.66 20.85 4.41
N LEU A 551 27.36 20.95 3.11
CA LEU A 551 27.50 19.83 2.20
C LEU A 551 28.97 19.44 2.01
N VAL A 552 29.88 20.42 1.90
CA VAL A 552 31.33 20.16 1.87
C VAL A 552 31.82 19.57 3.20
N GLN A 553 31.30 20.03 4.34
CA GLN A 553 31.62 19.44 5.64
C GLN A 553 31.17 17.99 5.71
N GLN A 554 29.95 17.69 5.27
CA GLN A 554 29.45 16.33 5.18
C GLN A 554 30.34 15.48 4.27
N ALA A 555 30.73 16.01 3.11
CA ALA A 555 31.64 15.35 2.16
C ALA A 555 33.01 15.01 2.79
N LEU A 556 33.55 15.86 3.67
CA LEU A 556 34.77 15.57 4.41
C LEU A 556 34.66 14.31 5.30
N HIS A 557 33.44 13.90 5.65
CA HIS A 557 33.17 12.70 6.45
C HIS A 557 32.56 11.54 5.65
N THR A 558 32.08 11.75 4.43
CA THR A 558 31.42 10.71 3.63
C THR A 558 32.19 10.32 2.39
N ALA A 559 33.17 11.10 1.94
CA ALA A 559 33.97 10.79 0.75
C ALA A 559 34.68 9.43 0.90
N THR A 560 34.55 8.60 -0.13
CA THR A 560 35.05 7.21 -0.15
C THR A 560 36.15 6.99 -1.17
N ARG A 561 36.13 7.70 -2.32
CA ARG A 561 37.09 7.53 -3.42
C ARG A 561 37.97 8.75 -3.58
N ARG A 562 37.36 9.93 -3.75
CA ARG A 562 38.08 11.18 -4.04
C ARG A 562 37.52 12.37 -3.28
N LEU A 563 38.39 13.32 -2.99
CA LEU A 563 38.04 14.61 -2.41
C LEU A 563 38.96 15.69 -2.98
N LEU A 564 38.39 16.64 -3.71
CA LEU A 564 39.08 17.80 -4.28
C LEU A 564 38.46 19.08 -3.73
N LEU A 565 39.28 19.94 -3.14
CA LEU A 565 38.88 21.27 -2.67
C LEU A 565 39.64 22.33 -3.47
N ALA A 566 38.91 23.21 -4.15
CA ALA A 566 39.44 24.30 -4.96
C ALA A 566 38.87 25.64 -4.48
N ASP A 567 39.73 26.55 -4.04
CA ASP A 567 39.32 27.87 -3.56
C ASP A 567 40.35 28.94 -3.93
N ASP A 568 39.90 29.98 -4.64
CA ASP A 568 40.74 31.13 -5.03
C ASP A 568 40.92 32.20 -3.94
N SER A 569 40.45 31.95 -2.71
CA SER A 569 40.66 32.86 -1.57
C SER A 569 42.04 32.65 -0.92
N VAL A 570 42.68 33.77 -0.53
CA VAL A 570 44.05 33.81 0.02
C VAL A 570 44.06 33.80 1.56
N ASP A 571 43.08 33.13 2.20
CA ASP A 571 42.97 33.20 3.66
C ASP A 571 43.99 32.29 4.36
N ALA A 572 44.92 32.89 5.11
CA ALA A 572 46.00 32.20 5.83
C ALA A 572 45.50 31.23 6.90
N ARG A 573 44.26 31.41 7.38
CA ARG A 573 43.64 30.62 8.46
C ARG A 573 42.64 29.56 7.98
N ALA A 574 42.58 29.34 6.67
CA ALA A 574 41.66 28.39 6.03
C ALA A 574 41.91 26.91 6.40
N LEU A 575 43.07 26.59 6.97
CA LEU A 575 43.47 25.24 7.36
C LEU A 575 43.74 25.22 8.87
N ASP A 576 42.69 25.03 9.65
CA ASP A 576 42.81 24.83 11.09
C ASP A 576 43.23 23.39 11.43
N GLU A 577 43.58 23.14 12.69
CA GLU A 577 44.00 21.81 13.15
C GLU A 577 42.90 20.75 12.96
N ARG A 578 41.63 21.17 12.96
CA ARG A 578 40.47 20.29 12.79
C ARG A 578 40.34 19.78 11.36
N LEU A 579 40.37 20.69 10.38
CA LEU A 579 40.33 20.33 8.97
C LEU A 579 41.55 19.46 8.60
N VAL A 580 42.73 19.76 9.15
CA VAL A 580 43.92 18.93 8.98
C VAL A 580 43.70 17.51 9.51
N ALA A 581 43.11 17.36 10.70
CA ALA A 581 42.82 16.05 11.28
C ALA A 581 41.82 15.25 10.43
N VAL A 582 40.75 15.90 9.94
CA VAL A 582 39.74 15.25 9.11
C VAL A 582 40.31 14.81 7.76
N LEU A 583 41.10 15.66 7.09
CA LEU A 583 41.77 15.29 5.84
C LEU A 583 42.77 14.15 6.06
N GLY A 584 43.51 14.16 7.18
CA GLY A 584 44.40 13.07 7.56
C GLY A 584 43.67 11.74 7.74
N GLY A 585 42.53 11.74 8.44
CA GLY A 585 41.70 10.55 8.61
C GLY A 585 41.17 9.98 7.29
N ARG A 586 40.85 10.83 6.31
CA ARG A 586 40.43 10.40 4.97
C ARG A 586 41.56 9.76 4.17
N ILE A 587 42.74 10.37 4.24
CA ILE A 587 43.94 9.83 3.60
C ILE A 587 44.27 8.44 4.17
N ASP A 588 44.16 8.25 5.49
CA ASP A 588 44.38 6.94 6.14
C ASP A 588 43.38 5.87 5.69
N GLN A 589 42.17 6.29 5.29
CA GLN A 589 41.13 5.42 4.74
C GLN A 589 41.31 5.16 3.23
N GLY A 590 42.38 5.66 2.62
CA GLY A 590 42.71 5.45 1.21
C GLY A 590 42.03 6.42 0.23
N VAL A 591 41.40 7.49 0.70
CA VAL A 591 40.73 8.49 -0.15
C VAL A 591 41.78 9.37 -0.85
N SER A 592 41.60 9.62 -2.16
CA SER A 592 42.44 10.51 -2.96
C SER A 592 42.10 11.98 -2.65
N VAL A 593 42.91 12.64 -1.81
CA VAL A 593 42.67 14.03 -1.37
C VAL A 593 43.56 15.03 -2.13
N GLN A 594 42.94 16.05 -2.72
CA GLN A 594 43.62 17.13 -3.43
C GLN A 594 43.14 18.52 -3.01
N LEU A 595 44.07 19.48 -2.92
CA LEU A 595 43.82 20.86 -2.53
C LEU A 595 44.43 21.83 -3.56
N ILE A 596 43.61 22.69 -4.16
CA ILE A 596 44.04 23.74 -5.09
C ILE A 596 43.79 25.10 -4.45
N ARG A 597 44.84 25.92 -4.33
CA ARG A 597 44.78 27.22 -3.66
C ARG A 597 45.76 28.23 -4.27
N PRO A 598 45.47 29.54 -4.27
CA PRO A 598 46.36 30.55 -4.80
C PRO A 598 47.63 30.70 -3.95
N THR A 599 48.77 30.92 -4.61
CA THR A 599 50.00 31.35 -3.94
C THR A 599 49.86 32.82 -3.49
N ALA A 600 49.90 33.10 -2.19
CA ALA A 600 49.91 34.48 -1.70
C ALA A 600 51.27 35.14 -1.95
N ARG A 601 51.30 36.38 -2.48
CA ARG A 601 52.54 37.18 -2.48
C ARG A 601 52.87 37.58 -1.05
N GLY A 602 53.96 37.05 -0.50
CA GLY A 602 54.46 37.38 0.83
C GLY A 602 53.95 36.50 1.98
N GLN A 603 53.26 35.38 1.70
CA GLN A 603 53.11 34.32 2.70
C GLN A 603 54.10 33.17 2.44
N GLU A 604 54.50 32.59 3.55
CA GLU A 604 55.27 31.37 3.67
C GLU A 604 54.72 30.23 2.78
N GLN A 605 55.62 29.58 2.04
CA GLN A 605 55.34 28.43 1.16
C GLN A 605 54.64 27.27 1.93
N PRO A 606 54.03 26.27 1.27
CA PRO A 606 53.55 25.05 1.96
C PRO A 606 54.65 24.39 2.80
N SER A 607 55.90 24.63 2.39
CA SER A 607 57.11 24.28 3.10
C SER A 607 57.31 25.05 4.41
N THR A 608 56.33 25.75 4.96
CA THR A 608 56.49 26.40 6.28
C THR A 608 55.29 26.17 7.21
N GLN A 609 54.24 25.47 6.75
CA GLN A 609 53.14 24.99 7.58
C GLN A 609 53.35 23.50 7.94
N PRO A 610 53.76 23.16 9.18
CA PRO A 610 54.13 21.79 9.56
C PRO A 610 52.99 20.77 9.39
N ALA A 611 51.73 21.20 9.62
CA ALA A 611 50.53 20.38 9.45
C ALA A 611 50.29 19.94 7.98
N LEU A 612 50.43 20.85 7.02
CA LEU A 612 50.31 20.56 5.59
C LEU A 612 51.46 19.69 5.08
N ARG A 613 52.69 19.91 5.57
CA ARG A 613 53.84 19.06 5.27
C ARG A 613 53.64 17.62 5.73
N GLU A 614 53.01 17.42 6.88
CA GLU A 614 52.65 16.09 7.39
C GLU A 614 51.61 15.42 6.48
N LEU A 615 50.52 16.12 6.15
CA LEU A 615 49.50 15.56 5.24
C LEU A 615 50.04 15.28 3.83
N THR A 616 50.94 16.12 3.31
CA THR A 616 51.57 15.90 1.99
C THR A 616 52.42 14.63 1.99
N ARG A 617 53.15 14.35 3.09
CA ARG A 617 53.89 13.10 3.26
C ARG A 617 52.97 11.87 3.33
N ARG A 618 51.75 12.05 3.84
CA ARG A 618 50.75 10.98 3.97
C ARG A 618 49.95 10.74 2.68
N GLY A 619 50.02 11.62 1.69
CA GLY A 619 49.37 11.42 0.38
C GLY A 619 48.52 12.58 -0.13
N LEU A 620 48.42 13.70 0.60
CA LEU A 620 47.72 14.91 0.14
C LEU A 620 48.44 15.52 -1.08
N LYS A 621 47.71 15.77 -2.17
CA LYS A 621 48.24 16.53 -3.32
C LYS A 621 47.85 18.00 -3.20
N VAL A 622 48.83 18.88 -3.09
CA VAL A 622 48.61 20.34 -3.03
C VAL A 622 49.10 21.01 -4.30
N ARG A 623 48.26 21.84 -4.92
CA ARG A 623 48.60 22.69 -6.07
C ARG A 623 48.47 24.15 -5.66
N ASP A 624 49.61 24.83 -5.52
CA ASP A 624 49.63 26.27 -5.18
C ASP A 624 49.51 27.14 -6.43
N GLU A 625 48.34 27.11 -7.06
CA GLU A 625 47.97 27.95 -8.18
C GLU A 625 46.51 28.42 -8.06
N ARG A 626 46.14 29.45 -8.81
CA ARG A 626 44.73 29.85 -8.89
C ARG A 626 43.94 28.75 -9.60
N ALA A 627 42.92 28.23 -8.93
CA ALA A 627 41.99 27.25 -9.47
C ALA A 627 41.07 27.87 -10.54
N GLY A 628 40.79 29.18 -10.43
CA GLY A 628 39.77 29.84 -11.23
C GLY A 628 38.35 29.37 -10.89
N ALA A 629 38.20 28.69 -9.75
CA ALA A 629 36.93 28.17 -9.26
C ALA A 629 36.87 28.21 -7.73
N ARG A 630 35.64 28.23 -7.22
CA ARG A 630 35.32 27.92 -5.82
C ARG A 630 34.44 26.68 -5.86
N ALA A 631 35.08 25.52 -5.74
CA ALA A 631 34.44 24.24 -5.98
C ALA A 631 34.96 23.17 -5.02
N ALA A 632 34.09 22.22 -4.70
CA ALA A 632 34.45 20.98 -4.04
C ALA A 632 33.90 19.82 -4.87
N VAL A 633 34.69 18.77 -5.03
CA VAL A 633 34.31 17.54 -5.72
C VAL A 633 34.59 16.38 -4.80
N TRP A 634 33.61 15.49 -4.63
CA TRP A 634 33.77 14.24 -3.90
C TRP A 634 33.00 13.15 -4.61
N ASP A 635 33.62 11.98 -4.79
CA ASP A 635 33.02 10.83 -5.47
C ASP A 635 32.29 11.26 -6.78
N ASP A 636 30.96 11.10 -6.88
CA ASP A 636 30.15 11.48 -8.05
C ASP A 636 29.36 12.78 -7.85
N GLU A 637 29.80 13.63 -6.93
CA GLU A 637 29.17 14.88 -6.56
C GLU A 637 30.12 16.08 -6.65
N ALA A 638 29.58 17.24 -6.99
CA ALA A 638 30.30 18.50 -7.02
C ALA A 638 29.46 19.67 -6.51
N VAL A 639 30.10 20.62 -5.86
CA VAL A 639 29.56 21.93 -5.55
C VAL A 639 30.40 22.98 -6.24
N LEU A 640 29.77 23.93 -6.93
CA LEU A 640 30.45 25.05 -7.57
C LEU A 640 29.62 26.33 -7.40
N GLY A 641 30.27 27.45 -7.10
CA GLY A 641 29.57 28.72 -7.08
C GLY A 641 30.36 29.90 -6.55
N SER A 642 29.63 30.84 -5.98
CA SER A 642 30.19 32.11 -5.53
C SER A 642 30.81 32.07 -4.13
N LEU A 643 30.50 31.06 -3.31
CA LEU A 643 30.96 30.97 -1.92
C LEU A 643 32.39 30.42 -1.81
N PRO A 644 33.34 31.11 -1.15
CA PRO A 644 34.61 30.53 -0.75
C PRO A 644 34.36 29.42 0.28
N LEU A 645 34.83 28.20 0.02
CA LEU A 645 34.54 27.01 0.79
C LEU A 645 35.52 26.83 1.97
N LEU A 646 36.77 27.29 1.83
CA LEU A 646 37.83 27.07 2.81
C LEU A 646 37.99 28.20 3.85
N ARG A 647 37.27 29.31 3.69
CA ARG A 647 37.42 30.47 4.59
C ARG A 647 36.76 30.23 5.96
N GLU A 648 37.48 30.44 7.07
CA GLU A 648 36.97 30.25 8.44
C GLU A 648 35.77 31.19 8.75
N ARG A 649 34.69 30.65 9.35
CA ARG A 649 33.59 31.46 9.91
C ARG A 649 34.09 32.11 11.21
N ARG A 650 34.69 33.30 11.15
CA ARG A 650 34.74 34.14 12.37
C ARG A 650 33.30 34.48 12.78
N ARG A 651 33.08 34.54 14.11
CA ARG A 651 31.87 34.98 14.85
C ARG A 651 30.74 35.56 14.00
N ALA A 652 29.50 35.14 14.29
CA ALA A 652 28.25 35.65 13.73
C ALA A 652 28.39 37.06 13.13
N LEU A 653 28.53 37.11 11.80
CA LEU A 653 28.64 38.37 11.06
C LEU A 653 27.41 39.23 11.39
N LEU A 654 27.62 40.53 11.57
CA LEU A 654 26.51 41.46 11.78
C LEU A 654 25.52 41.35 10.60
N PRO A 655 24.20 41.54 10.82
CA PRO A 655 23.22 41.50 9.74
C PRO A 655 23.52 42.46 8.58
N SER A 656 24.36 43.48 8.74
CA SER A 656 24.81 44.40 7.69
C SER A 656 26.00 43.89 6.85
N GLU A 657 26.68 42.83 7.29
CA GLU A 657 27.86 42.25 6.62
C GLU A 657 27.56 40.96 5.85
N ARG A 658 26.33 40.46 5.93
CA ARG A 658 25.91 39.22 5.26
C ARG A 658 25.62 39.44 3.78
N THR A 659 26.18 38.59 2.94
CA THR A 659 25.98 38.63 1.49
C THR A 659 25.25 37.38 1.03
N SER A 660 24.17 37.51 0.27
CA SER A 660 23.51 36.35 -0.34
C SER A 660 24.43 35.68 -1.34
N GLN A 661 24.51 34.36 -1.29
CA GLN A 661 25.38 33.56 -2.13
C GLN A 661 24.60 32.41 -2.76
N VAL A 662 25.04 32.06 -3.96
CA VAL A 662 24.46 30.96 -4.72
C VAL A 662 25.58 30.04 -5.18
N SER A 663 25.36 28.75 -5.00
CA SER A 663 26.13 27.66 -5.58
C SER A 663 25.18 26.60 -6.14
N VAL A 664 25.70 25.74 -6.99
CA VAL A 664 24.99 24.59 -7.55
C VAL A 664 25.60 23.31 -7.01
N HIS A 665 24.76 22.38 -6.57
CA HIS A 665 25.12 21.00 -6.27
C HIS A 665 24.76 20.12 -7.46
N ILE A 666 25.74 19.36 -7.94
CA ILE A 666 25.63 18.50 -9.10
C ILE A 666 25.93 17.08 -8.67
N ARG A 667 25.01 16.18 -8.98
CA ARG A 667 25.18 14.73 -8.78
C ARG A 667 25.12 14.04 -10.14
N GLY A 668 26.20 13.38 -10.51
CA GLY A 668 26.33 12.66 -11.79
C GLY A 668 27.78 12.51 -12.22
N ALA A 669 28.22 11.25 -12.35
CA ALA A 669 29.62 10.90 -12.58
C ALA A 669 30.26 11.61 -13.79
N ASP A 670 29.55 11.68 -14.93
CA ASP A 670 30.07 12.29 -16.16
C ASP A 670 30.27 13.81 -16.05
N ALA A 671 29.33 14.50 -15.42
CA ALA A 671 29.40 15.94 -15.23
C ALA A 671 30.47 16.30 -14.21
N VAL A 672 30.52 15.56 -13.09
CA VAL A 672 31.51 15.78 -12.03
C VAL A 672 32.93 15.47 -12.49
N THR A 673 33.10 14.43 -13.31
CA THR A 673 34.40 14.09 -13.91
C THR A 673 34.87 15.18 -14.88
N ARG A 674 33.97 15.79 -15.66
CA ARG A 674 34.30 16.97 -16.50
C ARG A 674 34.70 18.18 -15.66
N ILE A 675 34.01 18.46 -14.56
CA ILE A 675 34.37 19.54 -13.62
C ILE A 675 35.77 19.28 -13.03
N ALA A 676 36.04 18.07 -12.55
CA ALA A 676 37.34 17.69 -12.01
C ALA A 676 38.46 17.82 -13.05
N ALA A 677 38.20 17.43 -14.31
CA ALA A 677 39.14 17.55 -15.42
C ALA A 677 39.51 19.01 -15.72
N GLU A 678 38.55 19.93 -15.72
CA GLU A 678 38.82 21.37 -15.90
C GLU A 678 39.60 21.97 -14.73
N LEU A 679 39.45 21.42 -13.52
CA LEU A 679 40.30 21.75 -12.35
C LEU A 679 41.68 21.05 -12.41
N GLY A 680 41.96 20.30 -13.48
CA GLY A 680 43.22 19.63 -13.76
C GLY A 680 43.43 18.33 -12.98
N VAL A 681 42.36 17.68 -12.52
CA VAL A 681 42.40 16.31 -12.00
C VAL A 681 42.03 15.35 -13.12
N PRO A 682 42.92 14.42 -13.52
CA PRO A 682 42.61 13.50 -14.62
C PRO A 682 41.42 12.61 -14.25
N PRO A 683 40.61 12.19 -15.23
CA PRO A 683 39.51 11.27 -14.99
C PRO A 683 40.05 9.96 -14.42
N GLU A 684 39.58 9.58 -13.24
CA GLU A 684 39.80 8.22 -12.72
C GLU A 684 39.01 7.26 -13.62
N ARG A 685 39.68 6.23 -14.16
CA ARG A 685 38.98 5.11 -14.81
C ARG A 685 38.35 4.30 -13.70
N ASP A 686 37.06 4.50 -13.45
CA ASP A 686 36.30 3.55 -12.65
C ASP A 686 36.25 2.21 -13.40
N PRO A 687 36.42 1.07 -12.70
CA PRO A 687 36.03 -0.21 -13.25
C PRO A 687 34.53 -0.15 -13.56
N GLU A 688 34.18 -0.49 -14.79
CA GLU A 688 32.80 -0.64 -15.25
C GLU A 688 32.02 -1.44 -14.19
N PRO A 689 30.95 -0.88 -13.59
CA PRO A 689 30.21 -1.63 -12.58
C PRO A 689 29.73 -2.94 -13.22
N PRO A 690 29.80 -4.08 -12.51
CA PRO A 690 29.31 -5.34 -13.05
C PRO A 690 27.89 -5.09 -13.53
N ALA A 691 27.63 -5.41 -14.80
CA ALA A 691 26.31 -5.33 -15.39
C ALA A 691 25.36 -6.09 -14.46
N ALA A 692 24.56 -5.34 -13.70
CA ALA A 692 23.54 -5.94 -12.87
C ALA A 692 22.67 -6.73 -13.83
N ALA A 693 22.61 -8.04 -13.62
CA ALA A 693 21.78 -8.93 -14.41
C ALA A 693 20.40 -8.29 -14.51
N GLU A 694 19.92 -8.07 -15.74
CA GLU A 694 18.56 -7.59 -15.94
C GLU A 694 17.64 -8.53 -15.17
N PRO A 695 16.89 -8.04 -14.16
CA PRO A 695 15.96 -8.90 -13.44
C PRO A 695 14.93 -9.38 -14.45
N ASP A 696 14.84 -10.70 -14.65
CA ASP A 696 13.92 -11.36 -15.56
C ASP A 696 12.55 -10.70 -15.48
N GLY A 697 12.15 -10.02 -16.57
CA GLY A 697 11.02 -9.11 -16.60
C GLY A 697 9.64 -9.78 -16.52
N ARG A 698 9.57 -11.10 -16.30
CA ARG A 698 8.34 -11.88 -16.46
C ARG A 698 7.44 -11.98 -15.22
N LEU A 699 7.90 -11.62 -14.03
CA LEU A 699 7.13 -11.81 -12.78
C LEU A 699 6.71 -10.51 -12.07
N ARG A 700 6.89 -9.34 -12.68
CA ARG A 700 6.66 -8.06 -11.97
C ARG A 700 5.16 -7.79 -11.77
N GLY A 701 4.67 -7.99 -10.54
CA GLY A 701 3.33 -7.61 -10.10
C GLY A 701 2.34 -8.76 -9.89
N ALA A 702 2.70 -9.99 -10.27
CA ALA A 702 1.81 -11.15 -10.13
C ALA A 702 1.47 -11.42 -8.65
N THR A 703 2.41 -11.23 -7.72
CA THR A 703 2.18 -11.46 -6.29
C THR A 703 1.30 -10.37 -5.65
N ALA A 704 1.45 -9.12 -6.09
CA ALA A 704 0.59 -8.03 -5.65
C ALA A 704 -0.86 -8.22 -6.13
N VAL A 705 -1.04 -8.68 -7.37
CA VAL A 705 -2.34 -9.05 -7.93
C VAL A 705 -2.92 -10.28 -7.21
N ALA A 706 -2.11 -11.31 -6.97
CA ALA A 706 -2.47 -12.51 -6.23
C ALA A 706 -2.96 -12.21 -4.81
N LEU A 707 -2.27 -11.31 -4.09
CA LEU A 707 -2.69 -10.88 -2.75
C LEU A 707 -4.01 -10.10 -2.80
N SER A 708 -4.15 -9.20 -3.78
CA SER A 708 -5.34 -8.37 -3.95
C SER A 708 -6.58 -9.24 -4.19
N LEU A 709 -6.46 -10.19 -5.11
CA LEU A 709 -7.50 -11.19 -5.39
C LEU A 709 -7.84 -12.02 -4.15
N LEU A 710 -6.84 -12.47 -3.36
CA LEU A 710 -7.08 -13.33 -2.21
C LEU A 710 -7.86 -12.59 -1.10
N VAL A 711 -7.55 -11.31 -0.88
CA VAL A 711 -8.31 -10.50 0.08
C VAL A 711 -9.73 -10.27 -0.39
N GLU A 712 -9.92 -9.86 -1.64
CA GLU A 712 -11.26 -9.57 -2.20
C GLU A 712 -12.14 -10.83 -2.17
N VAL A 713 -11.57 -11.98 -2.53
CA VAL A 713 -12.18 -13.30 -2.38
C VAL A 713 -12.54 -13.60 -0.92
N GLY A 714 -11.63 -13.32 0.02
CA GLY A 714 -11.89 -13.52 1.44
C GLY A 714 -13.02 -12.66 2.00
N ALA A 715 -13.17 -11.42 1.50
CA ALA A 715 -14.18 -10.47 1.95
C ALA A 715 -15.60 -10.79 1.45
N GLU A 716 -15.73 -11.26 0.21
CA GLU A 716 -17.02 -11.62 -0.41
C GLU A 716 -17.46 -13.06 -0.09
N ARG A 717 -16.81 -13.73 0.87
CA ARG A 717 -17.04 -15.13 1.17
C ARG A 717 -18.47 -15.36 1.71
N GLY A 718 -19.27 -16.11 0.96
CA GLY A 718 -20.68 -16.40 1.29
C GLY A 718 -21.69 -15.38 0.74
N SER A 719 -21.23 -14.36 0.01
CA SER A 719 -22.07 -13.45 -0.76
C SER A 719 -22.49 -14.09 -2.09
N ALA A 720 -23.71 -13.78 -2.54
CA ALA A 720 -24.20 -14.21 -3.85
C ALA A 720 -23.40 -13.60 -5.02
N GLN A 721 -22.65 -12.51 -4.77
CA GLN A 721 -21.85 -11.80 -5.76
C GLN A 721 -20.42 -12.36 -5.88
N TYR A 722 -20.02 -13.25 -4.97
CA TYR A 722 -18.68 -13.82 -4.90
C TYR A 722 -18.11 -14.28 -6.25
N VAL A 723 -18.89 -15.09 -6.99
CA VAL A 723 -18.46 -15.64 -8.28
C VAL A 723 -18.36 -14.55 -9.36
N ALA A 724 -19.25 -13.56 -9.35
CA ALA A 724 -19.25 -12.45 -10.30
C ALA A 724 -18.04 -11.52 -10.08
N THR A 725 -17.70 -11.24 -8.82
CA THR A 725 -16.54 -10.43 -8.44
C THR A 725 -15.24 -11.11 -8.86
N VAL A 726 -15.09 -12.41 -8.58
CA VAL A 726 -13.93 -13.20 -9.00
C VAL A 726 -13.77 -13.18 -10.54
N ALA A 727 -14.84 -13.41 -11.29
CA ALA A 727 -14.80 -13.44 -12.75
C ALA A 727 -14.56 -12.05 -13.39
N GLU A 728 -14.97 -10.95 -12.77
CA GLU A 728 -14.66 -9.60 -13.23
C GLU A 728 -13.19 -9.26 -12.99
N ARG A 729 -12.64 -9.66 -11.84
CA ARG A 729 -11.25 -9.36 -11.49
C ARG A 729 -10.25 -10.19 -12.28
N LEU A 730 -10.52 -11.46 -12.52
CA LEU A 730 -9.69 -12.31 -13.36
C LEU A 730 -9.58 -11.81 -14.82
N ARG A 731 -10.57 -11.06 -15.31
CA ARG A 731 -10.50 -10.37 -16.62
C ARG A 731 -9.52 -9.20 -16.66
N GLN A 732 -9.07 -8.71 -15.51
CA GLN A 732 -8.12 -7.60 -15.38
C GLN A 732 -6.68 -8.08 -15.13
N VAL A 733 -6.46 -9.41 -15.09
CA VAL A 733 -5.15 -10.02 -14.83
C VAL A 733 -4.51 -10.45 -16.16
N ASP A 734 -3.30 -9.98 -16.42
CA ASP A 734 -2.56 -10.30 -17.65
C ASP A 734 -2.01 -11.75 -17.66
N ASP A 735 -1.57 -12.27 -16.50
CA ASP A 735 -1.08 -13.64 -16.33
C ASP A 735 -1.88 -14.37 -15.23
N LEU A 736 -2.98 -14.98 -15.64
CA LEU A 736 -3.90 -15.68 -14.76
C LEU A 736 -3.30 -16.98 -14.19
N TRP A 737 -2.56 -17.73 -15.01
CA TRP A 737 -2.01 -19.03 -14.61
C TRP A 737 -0.87 -18.84 -13.60
N GLY A 738 -0.03 -17.82 -13.79
CA GLY A 738 1.00 -17.44 -12.83
C GLY A 738 0.44 -17.07 -11.44
N VAL A 739 -0.73 -16.42 -11.37
CA VAL A 739 -1.40 -16.12 -10.09
C VAL A 739 -1.85 -17.41 -9.38
N LEU A 740 -2.40 -18.38 -10.13
CA LEU A 740 -2.84 -19.66 -9.56
C LEU A 740 -1.65 -20.51 -9.09
N ASP A 741 -0.54 -20.52 -9.84
CA ASP A 741 0.69 -21.19 -9.42
C ASP A 741 1.25 -20.60 -8.12
N ILE A 742 1.28 -19.28 -7.99
CA ILE A 742 1.67 -18.60 -6.75
C ILE A 742 0.75 -19.03 -5.59
N TRP A 743 -0.57 -19.09 -5.78
CA TRP A 743 -1.49 -19.53 -4.73
C TRP A 743 -1.29 -20.99 -4.33
N TYR A 744 -1.02 -21.86 -5.29
CA TYR A 744 -0.72 -23.27 -5.06
C TYR A 744 0.55 -23.44 -4.22
N ASP A 745 1.64 -22.78 -4.62
CA ASP A 745 2.94 -22.86 -3.95
C ASP A 745 2.86 -22.33 -2.51
N LYS A 746 2.00 -21.34 -2.25
CA LYS A 746 1.74 -20.78 -0.91
C LYS A 746 0.70 -21.56 -0.10
N GLN A 747 0.26 -22.71 -0.59
CA GLN A 747 -0.68 -23.60 0.09
C GLN A 747 -1.97 -22.87 0.51
N VAL A 748 -2.46 -21.96 -0.33
CA VAL A 748 -3.78 -21.33 -0.13
C VAL A 748 -4.83 -22.43 -0.01
N ALA A 749 -5.76 -22.29 0.94
CA ALA A 749 -6.73 -23.34 1.23
C ALA A 749 -7.52 -23.73 -0.05
N PRO A 750 -7.71 -25.04 -0.35
CA PRO A 750 -8.40 -25.47 -1.58
C PRO A 750 -9.82 -24.90 -1.75
N LYS A 751 -10.49 -24.58 -0.64
CA LYS A 751 -11.80 -23.90 -0.62
C LYS A 751 -11.79 -22.46 -1.15
N ASP A 752 -10.64 -21.79 -1.14
CA ASP A 752 -10.42 -20.45 -1.71
C ASP A 752 -9.90 -20.54 -3.15
N LEU A 753 -9.10 -21.57 -3.45
CA LEU A 753 -8.55 -21.82 -4.78
C LEU A 753 -9.64 -22.21 -5.80
N ARG A 754 -10.50 -23.18 -5.44
CA ARG A 754 -11.56 -23.74 -6.30
C ARG A 754 -12.36 -22.73 -7.13
N PRO A 755 -13.03 -21.73 -6.54
CA PRO A 755 -13.87 -20.79 -7.30
C PRO A 755 -13.07 -19.92 -8.26
N VAL A 756 -11.82 -19.61 -7.93
CA VAL A 756 -10.91 -18.84 -8.80
C VAL A 756 -10.44 -19.70 -9.97
N VAL A 757 -10.04 -20.95 -9.70
CA VAL A 757 -9.68 -21.92 -10.75
C VAL A 757 -10.87 -22.19 -11.68
N ALA A 758 -12.08 -22.36 -11.13
CA ALA A 758 -13.28 -22.57 -11.94
C ALA A 758 -13.61 -21.36 -12.84
N ALA A 759 -13.50 -20.14 -12.30
CA ALA A 759 -13.70 -18.91 -13.07
C ALA A 759 -12.63 -18.74 -14.17
N ALA A 760 -11.37 -19.06 -13.86
CA ALA A 760 -10.26 -19.07 -14.81
C ALA A 760 -10.50 -20.02 -16.00
N LEU A 761 -10.91 -21.27 -15.72
CA LEU A 761 -11.18 -22.26 -16.76
C LEU A 761 -12.36 -21.86 -17.67
N ILE A 762 -13.34 -21.12 -17.14
CA ILE A 762 -14.47 -20.58 -17.90
C ILE A 762 -14.02 -19.44 -18.81
N GLN A 763 -13.14 -18.55 -18.32
CA GLN A 763 -12.62 -17.40 -19.06
C GLN A 763 -11.74 -17.84 -20.24
N GLU A 764 -10.81 -18.77 -20.03
CA GLU A 764 -9.87 -19.27 -21.04
C GLU A 764 -10.41 -20.52 -21.78
N ARG A 765 -11.74 -20.64 -21.93
CA ARG A 765 -12.37 -21.84 -22.52
C ARG A 765 -11.96 -22.07 -23.99
N GLU A 766 -11.61 -21.01 -24.71
CA GLU A 766 -11.18 -21.06 -26.12
C GLU A 766 -9.70 -21.48 -26.27
N THR A 767 -8.89 -21.21 -25.26
CA THR A 767 -7.43 -21.36 -25.19
C THR A 767 -7.06 -22.56 -24.29
N ARG A 768 -7.43 -23.77 -24.75
CA ARG A 768 -7.15 -25.04 -24.03
C ARG A 768 -5.67 -25.44 -24.13
N GLY A 769 -4.80 -24.76 -23.39
CA GLY A 769 -3.36 -25.06 -23.27
C GLY A 769 -3.03 -26.12 -22.20
N GLU A 770 -1.73 -26.29 -21.94
CA GLU A 770 -1.21 -27.19 -20.90
C GLU A 770 -1.64 -26.75 -19.49
N ASP A 771 -1.56 -25.45 -19.18
CA ASP A 771 -2.00 -24.90 -17.88
C ASP A 771 -3.49 -25.11 -17.63
N TRP A 772 -4.32 -24.91 -18.66
CA TRP A 772 -5.77 -25.16 -18.57
C TRP A 772 -6.05 -26.62 -18.20
N SER A 773 -5.33 -27.56 -18.81
CA SER A 773 -5.50 -29.00 -18.55
C SER A 773 -5.03 -29.37 -17.15
N ARG A 774 -3.87 -28.88 -16.72
CA ARG A 774 -3.32 -29.08 -15.36
C ARG A 774 -4.31 -28.61 -14.28
N TRP A 775 -4.89 -27.42 -14.45
CA TRP A 775 -5.80 -26.83 -13.47
C TRP A 775 -7.20 -27.46 -13.49
N ALA A 776 -7.67 -27.94 -14.64
CA ALA A 776 -8.88 -28.74 -14.74
C ALA A 776 -8.71 -30.13 -14.06
N ASP A 777 -7.57 -30.79 -14.26
CA ASP A 777 -7.25 -32.04 -13.58
C ASP A 777 -7.14 -31.84 -12.05
N TRP A 778 -6.58 -30.72 -11.60
CA TRP A 778 -6.55 -30.38 -10.17
C TRP A 778 -7.96 -30.23 -9.58
N LEU A 779 -8.88 -29.56 -10.28
CA LEU A 779 -10.27 -29.38 -9.85
C LEU A 779 -11.04 -30.71 -9.77
N ILE A 780 -10.79 -31.61 -10.73
CA ILE A 780 -11.39 -32.96 -10.71
C ILE A 780 -10.85 -33.78 -9.54
N ALA A 781 -9.54 -33.76 -9.31
CA ALA A 781 -8.93 -34.44 -8.18
C ALA A 781 -9.47 -33.93 -6.84
N ASP A 782 -9.61 -32.60 -6.67
CA ASP A 782 -10.22 -32.01 -5.47
C ASP A 782 -11.69 -32.40 -5.28
N ALA A 783 -12.50 -32.39 -6.36
CA ALA A 783 -13.89 -32.84 -6.31
C ALA A 783 -13.99 -34.32 -5.93
N TRP A 784 -13.08 -35.15 -6.43
CA TRP A 784 -13.00 -36.58 -6.15
C TRP A 784 -12.61 -36.89 -4.70
N ASP A 785 -11.63 -36.17 -4.16
CA ASP A 785 -11.20 -36.29 -2.75
C ASP A 785 -12.32 -35.83 -1.79
N ARG A 786 -13.12 -34.84 -2.19
CA ARG A 786 -14.32 -34.40 -1.45
C ARG A 786 -15.55 -35.29 -1.63
N ARG A 787 -15.48 -36.33 -2.47
CA ARG A 787 -16.62 -37.19 -2.86
C ARG A 787 -17.79 -36.41 -3.51
N ALA A 788 -17.49 -35.29 -4.16
CA ALA A 788 -18.42 -34.52 -4.97
C ALA A 788 -18.39 -35.06 -6.42
N PHE A 789 -18.90 -36.28 -6.60
CA PHE A 789 -18.81 -37.00 -7.87
C PHE A 789 -19.65 -36.37 -8.98
N VAL A 790 -20.75 -35.70 -8.65
CA VAL A 790 -21.52 -34.93 -9.65
C VAL A 790 -20.68 -33.77 -10.19
N GLU A 791 -19.98 -33.04 -9.32
CA GLU A 791 -19.07 -31.96 -9.69
C GLU A 791 -17.94 -32.48 -10.60
N ALA A 792 -17.31 -33.60 -10.21
CA ALA A 792 -16.29 -34.27 -11.03
C ALA A 792 -16.85 -34.72 -12.40
N SER A 793 -18.09 -35.22 -12.48
CA SER A 793 -18.72 -35.63 -13.74
C SER A 793 -18.93 -34.47 -14.71
N LEU A 794 -19.33 -33.30 -14.19
CA LEU A 794 -19.54 -32.09 -14.98
C LEU A 794 -18.21 -31.55 -15.51
N LEU A 795 -17.17 -31.57 -14.68
CA LEU A 795 -15.82 -31.14 -15.04
C LEU A 795 -15.14 -32.11 -16.02
N GLY A 796 -15.30 -33.43 -15.81
CA GLY A 796 -14.71 -34.46 -16.66
C GLY A 796 -15.16 -34.39 -18.12
N ARG A 797 -16.38 -33.93 -18.38
CA ARG A 797 -16.91 -33.68 -19.74
C ARG A 797 -16.20 -32.54 -20.48
N LEU A 798 -15.50 -31.66 -19.77
CA LEU A 798 -14.78 -30.54 -20.37
C LEU A 798 -13.40 -30.94 -20.92
N LEU A 799 -12.82 -32.03 -20.41
CA LEU A 799 -11.48 -32.52 -20.76
C LEU A 799 -11.47 -33.37 -22.05
N ARG A 800 -10.44 -33.20 -22.92
CA ARG A 800 -10.18 -34.08 -24.09
C ARG A 800 -9.36 -35.30 -23.71
N ASP A 801 -9.53 -36.45 -24.36
CA ASP A 801 -8.81 -37.69 -24.02
C ASP A 801 -7.27 -37.54 -24.12
N GLY A 802 -6.57 -37.96 -23.05
CA GLY A 802 -5.13 -37.83 -22.80
C GLY A 802 -4.73 -38.48 -21.46
N GLU A 803 -3.45 -38.40 -21.06
CA GLU A 803 -2.92 -38.88 -19.76
C GLU A 803 -3.51 -38.08 -18.59
N LYS A 804 -4.73 -38.43 -18.18
CA LYS A 804 -5.46 -37.79 -17.08
C LYS A 804 -5.25 -38.55 -15.77
N THR A 805 -5.34 -37.85 -14.65
CA THR A 805 -5.38 -38.47 -13.31
C THR A 805 -6.62 -39.33 -13.08
N VAL A 806 -7.77 -38.98 -13.70
CA VAL A 806 -9.02 -39.75 -13.64
C VAL A 806 -9.71 -39.76 -15.02
N PRO A 807 -10.13 -40.93 -15.54
CA PRO A 807 -10.89 -41.00 -16.78
C PRO A 807 -12.25 -40.27 -16.70
N PRO A 808 -12.69 -39.54 -17.76
CA PRO A 808 -14.01 -38.90 -17.80
C PRO A 808 -15.18 -39.88 -17.61
N ALA A 809 -15.03 -41.10 -18.15
CA ALA A 809 -16.00 -42.17 -17.97
C ALA A 809 -16.13 -42.58 -16.48
N ALA A 810 -15.02 -42.60 -15.73
CA ALA A 810 -15.04 -42.86 -14.28
C ALA A 810 -15.71 -41.71 -13.52
N CYS A 811 -15.45 -40.45 -13.91
CA CYS A 811 -16.16 -39.29 -13.36
C CYS A 811 -17.66 -39.34 -13.61
N THR A 812 -18.08 -39.81 -14.78
CA THR A 812 -19.50 -39.94 -15.13
C THR A 812 -20.15 -41.07 -14.35
N ALA A 813 -19.53 -42.25 -14.28
CA ALA A 813 -20.06 -43.40 -13.58
C ALA A 813 -20.25 -43.12 -12.07
N THR A 814 -19.27 -42.51 -11.42
CA THR A 814 -19.31 -42.23 -9.97
C THR A 814 -20.45 -41.32 -9.52
N ALA A 815 -21.01 -40.47 -10.41
CA ALA A 815 -22.17 -39.66 -10.09
C ALA A 815 -23.40 -40.51 -9.69
N ALA A 816 -23.48 -41.77 -10.13
CA ALA A 816 -24.53 -42.71 -9.72
C ALA A 816 -24.52 -43.00 -8.21
N ILE A 817 -23.34 -42.97 -7.58
CA ILE A 817 -23.16 -43.19 -6.13
C ILE A 817 -23.73 -42.02 -5.32
N GLU A 818 -23.62 -40.79 -5.85
CA GLU A 818 -24.09 -39.58 -5.18
C GLU A 818 -25.57 -39.30 -5.43
N THR A 819 -25.97 -39.19 -6.72
CA THR A 819 -27.28 -38.65 -7.13
C THR A 819 -28.01 -39.48 -8.19
N GLY A 820 -27.54 -40.69 -8.52
CA GLY A 820 -28.19 -41.57 -9.50
C GLY A 820 -29.69 -41.81 -9.23
N PRO A 821 -30.44 -42.48 -10.11
CA PRO A 821 -29.96 -43.31 -11.21
C PRO A 821 -29.53 -42.51 -12.45
N LEU A 822 -28.53 -43.00 -13.16
CA LEU A 822 -28.04 -42.40 -14.40
C LEU A 822 -28.56 -43.13 -15.66
N GLY A 823 -29.06 -44.36 -15.52
CA GLY A 823 -29.63 -45.13 -16.64
C GLY A 823 -28.60 -45.37 -17.75
N THR A 824 -28.98 -45.10 -19.01
CA THR A 824 -28.14 -45.36 -20.18
C THR A 824 -26.80 -44.62 -20.14
N VAL A 825 -26.73 -43.47 -19.46
CA VAL A 825 -25.48 -42.72 -19.29
C VAL A 825 -24.44 -43.51 -18.47
N LEU A 826 -24.89 -44.33 -17.52
CA LEU A 826 -23.99 -45.22 -16.77
C LEU A 826 -23.50 -46.37 -17.65
N LEU A 827 -24.39 -46.93 -18.48
CA LEU A 827 -24.02 -48.00 -19.41
C LEU A 827 -22.99 -47.51 -20.45
N ASP A 828 -23.21 -46.33 -21.03
CA ASP A 828 -22.27 -45.72 -21.98
C ASP A 828 -20.89 -45.49 -21.33
N ALA A 829 -20.86 -44.96 -20.10
CA ALA A 829 -19.62 -44.79 -19.35
C ALA A 829 -18.95 -46.14 -19.02
N ALA A 830 -19.73 -47.18 -18.71
CA ALA A 830 -19.21 -48.50 -18.42
C ALA A 830 -18.57 -49.16 -19.66
N LEU A 831 -19.13 -48.94 -20.85
CA LEU A 831 -18.55 -49.41 -22.12
C LEU A 831 -17.19 -48.76 -22.40
N GLU A 832 -17.03 -47.47 -22.09
CA GLU A 832 -15.72 -46.80 -22.19
C GLU A 832 -14.74 -47.34 -21.14
N LEU A 833 -15.19 -47.53 -19.90
CA LEU A 833 -14.36 -48.04 -18.80
C LEU A 833 -13.85 -49.46 -19.03
N ALA A 834 -14.57 -50.29 -19.79
CA ALA A 834 -14.14 -51.66 -20.12
C ALA A 834 -12.77 -51.72 -20.82
N TYR A 835 -12.33 -50.61 -21.42
CA TYR A 835 -11.02 -50.47 -22.06
C TYR A 835 -9.96 -49.75 -21.19
N CYS A 836 -10.33 -49.30 -19.98
CA CYS A 836 -9.44 -48.63 -19.02
C CYS A 836 -8.74 -49.63 -18.09
N ASP A 837 -7.91 -49.10 -17.17
CA ASP A 837 -7.25 -49.89 -16.15
C ASP A 837 -8.26 -50.58 -15.19
N PRO A 838 -7.90 -51.72 -14.57
CA PRO A 838 -8.80 -52.46 -13.68
C PRO A 838 -9.33 -51.65 -12.49
N ALA A 839 -8.60 -50.64 -12.00
CA ALA A 839 -9.06 -49.81 -10.89
C ALA A 839 -10.15 -48.82 -11.35
N ALA A 840 -10.04 -48.27 -12.57
CA ALA A 840 -11.11 -47.49 -13.19
C ALA A 840 -12.35 -48.35 -13.50
N GLN A 841 -12.17 -49.61 -13.94
CA GLN A 841 -13.26 -50.57 -14.13
C GLN A 841 -13.98 -50.88 -12.81
N ALA A 842 -13.24 -51.09 -11.72
CA ALA A 842 -13.80 -51.31 -10.39
C ALA A 842 -14.69 -50.14 -9.92
N VAL A 843 -14.34 -48.90 -10.29
CA VAL A 843 -15.17 -47.72 -10.03
C VAL A 843 -16.48 -47.76 -10.82
N GLY A 844 -16.44 -48.15 -12.11
CA GLY A 844 -17.64 -48.35 -12.91
C GLY A 844 -18.55 -49.45 -12.34
N ALA A 845 -17.97 -50.56 -11.89
CA ALA A 845 -18.70 -51.64 -11.21
C ALA A 845 -19.30 -51.18 -9.88
N ALA A 846 -18.59 -50.37 -9.08
CA ALA A 846 -19.14 -49.78 -7.86
C ALA A 846 -20.34 -48.85 -8.14
N ALA A 847 -20.30 -48.09 -9.23
CA ALA A 847 -21.44 -47.28 -9.68
C ALA A 847 -22.65 -48.15 -10.08
N GLY A 848 -22.41 -49.27 -10.80
CA GLY A 848 -23.46 -50.25 -11.11
C GLY A 848 -24.06 -50.90 -9.86
N LEU A 849 -23.24 -51.18 -8.86
CA LEU A 849 -23.65 -51.66 -7.53
C LEU A 849 -24.55 -50.64 -6.83
N ALA A 850 -24.15 -49.36 -6.84
CA ALA A 850 -24.91 -48.27 -6.24
C ALA A 850 -26.28 -48.10 -6.92
N GLU A 851 -26.35 -48.14 -8.25
CA GLU A 851 -27.63 -48.03 -8.96
C GLU A 851 -28.53 -49.24 -8.71
N THR A 852 -27.95 -50.44 -8.64
CA THR A 852 -28.68 -51.70 -8.37
C THR A 852 -29.28 -51.73 -6.96
N LEU A 853 -28.50 -51.32 -5.95
CA LEU A 853 -28.88 -51.40 -4.54
C LEU A 853 -29.65 -50.18 -4.05
N LEU A 854 -29.26 -48.97 -4.46
CA LEU A 854 -29.78 -47.72 -3.87
C LEU A 854 -30.93 -47.11 -4.66
N ARG A 855 -31.19 -47.53 -5.91
CA ARG A 855 -32.13 -46.87 -6.84
C ARG A 855 -33.12 -47.85 -7.46
N GLY A 856 -34.30 -47.32 -7.80
CA GLY A 856 -35.51 -48.10 -8.09
C GLY A 856 -35.80 -48.39 -9.57
N LEU A 857 -35.01 -47.89 -10.52
CA LEU A 857 -35.28 -48.09 -11.95
C LEU A 857 -34.76 -49.46 -12.43
N PRO A 858 -35.55 -50.23 -13.19
CA PRO A 858 -35.11 -51.51 -13.76
C PRO A 858 -34.18 -51.29 -14.97
N GLY A 859 -33.06 -52.02 -15.01
CA GLY A 859 -32.33 -52.30 -16.26
C GLY A 859 -30.80 -52.14 -16.20
N GLU A 860 -30.33 -50.91 -16.05
CA GLU A 860 -28.95 -50.56 -16.47
C GLU A 860 -27.87 -50.87 -15.42
N GLY A 861 -28.18 -50.73 -14.12
CA GLY A 861 -27.25 -51.09 -13.03
C GLY A 861 -26.77 -52.54 -13.08
N PRO A 862 -27.67 -53.54 -13.19
CA PRO A 862 -27.29 -54.95 -13.36
C PRO A 862 -26.48 -55.22 -14.63
N ALA A 863 -26.82 -54.56 -15.76
CA ALA A 863 -26.06 -54.71 -17.01
C ALA A 863 -24.62 -54.20 -16.88
N VAL A 864 -24.41 -53.10 -16.15
CA VAL A 864 -23.07 -52.57 -15.83
C VAL A 864 -22.29 -53.53 -14.94
N LEU A 865 -22.95 -54.19 -13.99
CA LEU A 865 -22.33 -55.24 -13.17
C LEU A 865 -21.94 -56.45 -14.01
N ASP A 866 -22.76 -56.88 -14.97
CA ASP A 866 -22.42 -57.97 -15.87
C ASP A 866 -21.18 -57.66 -16.73
N LEU A 867 -20.97 -56.37 -17.05
CA LEU A 867 -19.82 -55.92 -17.84
C LEU A 867 -18.53 -55.77 -17.00
N LEU A 868 -18.61 -55.24 -15.78
CA LEU A 868 -17.44 -54.76 -15.02
C LEU A 868 -17.19 -55.46 -13.67
N ALA A 869 -18.07 -56.34 -13.19
CA ALA A 869 -17.94 -56.90 -11.84
C ALA A 869 -16.66 -57.72 -11.61
N GLU A 870 -16.06 -58.30 -12.65
CA GLU A 870 -14.79 -59.04 -12.53
C GLU A 870 -13.62 -58.16 -12.08
N ALA A 871 -13.70 -56.84 -12.32
CA ALA A 871 -12.70 -55.88 -11.88
C ALA A 871 -12.80 -55.51 -10.39
N LEU A 872 -13.91 -55.85 -9.73
CA LEU A 872 -14.05 -55.61 -8.29
C LEU A 872 -13.14 -56.54 -7.48
N PRO A 873 -12.65 -56.11 -6.30
CA PRO A 873 -11.98 -56.99 -5.36
C PRO A 873 -12.88 -58.15 -4.86
N PRO A 874 -12.33 -59.24 -4.31
CA PRO A 874 -13.08 -60.47 -4.02
C PRO A 874 -14.32 -60.27 -3.12
N SER A 875 -14.21 -59.51 -2.03
CA SER A 875 -15.35 -59.27 -1.14
C SER A 875 -16.41 -58.39 -1.80
N TRP A 876 -15.98 -57.49 -2.70
CA TRP A 876 -16.87 -56.65 -3.51
C TRP A 876 -17.57 -57.44 -4.62
N GLN A 877 -16.93 -58.47 -5.19
CA GLN A 877 -17.56 -59.42 -6.12
C GLN A 877 -18.66 -60.23 -5.42
N GLU A 878 -18.41 -60.72 -4.20
CA GLU A 878 -19.43 -61.39 -3.39
C GLU A 878 -20.64 -60.47 -3.15
N LEU A 879 -20.40 -59.19 -2.88
CA LEU A 879 -21.45 -58.18 -2.71
C LEU A 879 -22.22 -57.89 -4.01
N ALA A 880 -21.53 -57.77 -5.15
CA ALA A 880 -22.16 -57.60 -6.46
C ALA A 880 -23.09 -58.76 -6.82
N GLU A 881 -22.65 -59.98 -6.56
CA GLU A 881 -23.45 -61.17 -6.80
C GLU A 881 -24.68 -61.22 -5.86
N ALA A 882 -24.52 -60.87 -4.58
CA ALA A 882 -25.64 -60.78 -3.66
C ALA A 882 -26.63 -59.66 -4.02
N ALA A 883 -26.15 -58.53 -4.54
CA ALA A 883 -26.99 -57.44 -5.04
C ALA A 883 -27.83 -57.86 -6.25
N ARG A 884 -27.24 -58.63 -7.20
CA ARG A 884 -27.96 -59.20 -8.34
C ARG A 884 -29.07 -60.15 -7.89
N ARG A 885 -28.75 -61.08 -6.98
CA ARG A 885 -29.73 -62.03 -6.41
C ARG A 885 -30.87 -61.30 -5.69
N HIS A 886 -30.54 -60.30 -4.87
CA HIS A 886 -31.55 -59.49 -4.18
C HIS A 886 -32.56 -58.86 -5.15
N ARG A 887 -32.10 -58.35 -6.31
CA ARG A 887 -32.99 -57.82 -7.35
C ARG A 887 -33.73 -58.89 -8.14
N ALA A 888 -33.09 -60.02 -8.45
CA ALA A 888 -33.71 -61.15 -9.13
C ALA A 888 -34.88 -61.74 -8.32
N ASP A 889 -34.78 -61.72 -6.98
CA ASP A 889 -35.83 -62.15 -6.05
C ASP A 889 -37.04 -61.18 -5.99
N GLY A 890 -37.05 -60.13 -6.81
CA GLY A 890 -38.13 -59.16 -6.89
C GLY A 890 -38.11 -58.09 -5.80
N ASN A 891 -37.04 -58.01 -5.00
CA ASN A 891 -36.91 -56.96 -3.98
C ASN A 891 -36.66 -55.59 -4.63
N GLY A 892 -37.19 -54.55 -3.98
CA GLY A 892 -37.01 -53.13 -4.31
C GLY A 892 -35.58 -52.62 -4.06
N PRO A 893 -35.32 -51.30 -4.25
CA PRO A 893 -34.10 -50.69 -3.74
C PRO A 893 -34.05 -50.79 -2.21
N LEU A 894 -32.85 -50.71 -1.63
CA LEU A 894 -32.66 -50.78 -0.19
C LEU A 894 -33.46 -49.66 0.52
N PRO A 895 -34.29 -49.98 1.53
CA PRO A 895 -35.11 -49.01 2.23
C PRO A 895 -34.28 -48.26 3.28
N LEU A 896 -33.24 -47.53 2.83
CA LEU A 896 -32.28 -46.84 3.71
C LEU A 896 -32.96 -45.86 4.66
N ALA A 897 -34.01 -45.16 4.23
CA ALA A 897 -34.75 -44.23 5.10
C ALA A 897 -35.45 -44.97 6.27
N LEU A 898 -36.02 -46.15 6.01
CA LEU A 898 -36.64 -46.98 7.05
C LEU A 898 -35.57 -47.55 7.99
N LEU A 899 -34.43 -47.97 7.46
CA LEU A 899 -33.31 -48.48 8.27
C LEU A 899 -32.68 -47.42 9.16
N VAL A 900 -32.45 -46.21 8.65
CA VAL A 900 -31.94 -45.09 9.43
C VAL A 900 -32.95 -44.70 10.51
N SER A 901 -34.25 -44.63 10.18
CA SER A 901 -35.30 -44.36 11.17
C SER A 901 -35.34 -45.43 12.27
N GLU A 902 -35.19 -46.71 11.92
CA GLU A 902 -35.18 -47.80 12.89
C GLU A 902 -33.90 -47.80 13.74
N LEU A 903 -32.74 -47.49 13.14
CA LEU A 903 -31.48 -47.30 13.85
C LEU A 903 -31.54 -46.13 14.83
N SER A 904 -32.01 -44.96 14.41
CA SER A 904 -32.21 -43.81 15.28
C SER A 904 -33.12 -44.17 16.46
N ARG A 905 -34.24 -44.85 16.19
CA ARG A 905 -35.14 -45.35 17.22
C ARG A 905 -34.45 -46.33 18.18
N MET A 906 -33.63 -47.25 17.67
CA MET A 906 -32.88 -48.20 18.50
C MET A 906 -31.82 -47.51 19.37
N THR A 907 -31.10 -46.54 18.82
CA THR A 907 -30.10 -45.73 19.54
C THR A 907 -30.76 -44.88 20.62
N GLU A 908 -31.85 -44.17 20.30
CA GLU A 908 -32.61 -43.38 21.27
C GLU A 908 -33.14 -44.23 22.43
N LEU A 909 -33.61 -45.45 22.14
CA LEU A 909 -34.04 -46.40 23.18
C LEU A 909 -32.86 -46.85 24.06
N SER A 910 -31.68 -47.09 23.48
CA SER A 910 -30.47 -47.48 24.22
C SER A 910 -29.94 -46.33 25.09
N GLU A 911 -29.84 -45.12 24.53
CA GLU A 911 -29.41 -43.92 25.26
C GLU A 911 -30.38 -43.60 26.40
N THR A 912 -31.69 -43.73 26.18
CA THR A 912 -32.69 -43.54 27.23
C THR A 912 -32.52 -44.59 28.34
N ALA A 913 -32.26 -45.86 27.99
CA ALA A 913 -32.00 -46.91 28.97
C ALA A 913 -30.71 -46.68 29.78
N GLU A 914 -29.62 -46.27 29.13
CA GLU A 914 -28.35 -45.92 29.78
C GLU A 914 -28.51 -44.71 30.72
N GLN A 915 -29.27 -43.69 30.31
CA GLN A 915 -29.53 -42.52 31.14
C GLN A 915 -30.37 -42.88 32.39
N TRP A 916 -31.33 -43.81 32.26
CA TRP A 916 -32.04 -44.38 33.41
C TRP A 916 -31.11 -45.20 34.33
N ALA A 917 -30.20 -46.00 33.77
CA ALA A 917 -29.21 -46.75 34.55
C ALA A 917 -28.23 -45.81 35.30
N GLU A 918 -27.77 -44.73 34.66
CA GLU A 918 -26.91 -43.73 35.30
C GLU A 918 -27.62 -43.04 36.47
N LEU A 919 -28.93 -42.76 36.33
CA LEU A 919 -29.74 -42.21 37.42
C LEU A 919 -29.86 -43.18 38.59
N VAL A 920 -30.07 -44.47 38.34
CA VAL A 920 -30.09 -45.50 39.39
C VAL A 920 -28.74 -45.55 40.11
N ASP A 921 -27.63 -45.56 39.38
CA ASP A 921 -26.28 -45.52 39.96
C ASP A 921 -26.00 -44.25 40.79
N GLN A 922 -26.54 -43.10 40.37
CA GLN A 922 -26.44 -41.87 41.15
C GLN A 922 -27.26 -41.95 42.44
N ILE A 923 -28.48 -42.50 42.38
CA ILE A 923 -29.35 -42.73 43.55
C ILE A 923 -28.68 -43.70 44.54
N ASP A 924 -28.13 -44.81 44.05
CA ASP A 924 -27.45 -45.81 44.89
C ASP A 924 -26.19 -45.27 45.56
N ARG A 925 -25.42 -44.43 44.85
CA ARG A 925 -24.27 -43.72 45.44
C ARG A 925 -24.71 -42.77 46.55
N MET A 926 -25.84 -42.07 46.38
CA MET A 926 -26.39 -41.19 47.41
C MET A 926 -26.93 -41.94 48.62
N GLU A 927 -27.49 -43.14 48.44
CA GLU A 927 -27.96 -43.98 49.55
C GLU A 927 -26.79 -44.40 50.46
N ARG A 928 -25.66 -44.79 49.85
CA ARG A 928 -24.45 -45.23 50.56
C ARG A 928 -23.75 -44.09 51.32
N LEU A 929 -23.88 -42.84 50.87
CA LEU A 929 -23.25 -41.68 51.50
C LEU A 929 -24.10 -41.12 52.66
N HIS A 930 -23.88 -41.61 53.87
CA HIS A 930 -24.50 -41.07 55.09
C HIS A 930 -23.89 -39.71 55.48
N ARG A 931 -24.38 -38.61 54.89
CA ARG A 931 -23.71 -37.30 54.94
C ARG A 931 -24.18 -36.35 56.05
N PHE A 932 -25.37 -36.56 56.63
CA PHE A 932 -25.95 -35.62 57.61
C PHE A 932 -25.55 -35.93 59.05
N THR A 933 -24.95 -34.95 59.73
CA THR A 933 -24.62 -35.03 61.16
C THR A 933 -25.75 -34.53 62.07
N PHE A 934 -26.78 -33.86 61.54
CA PHE A 934 -27.91 -33.28 62.26
C PHE A 934 -29.24 -34.01 61.99
N ASP A 935 -30.19 -33.91 62.93
CA ASP A 935 -31.41 -34.73 62.96
C ASP A 935 -32.36 -34.50 61.78
N SER A 936 -32.63 -33.25 61.39
CA SER A 936 -33.52 -32.96 60.24
C SER A 936 -32.99 -33.58 58.94
N GLY A 937 -31.67 -33.58 58.72
CA GLY A 937 -31.05 -34.17 57.54
C GLY A 937 -31.06 -35.70 57.56
N LYS A 938 -30.84 -36.32 58.74
CA LYS A 938 -30.97 -37.78 58.91
C LYS A 938 -32.40 -38.27 58.75
N PHE A 939 -33.39 -37.44 59.09
CA PHE A 939 -34.80 -37.73 58.85
C PHE A 939 -35.13 -37.65 57.36
N LEU A 940 -34.76 -36.55 56.71
CA LEU A 940 -34.98 -36.36 55.27
C LEU A 940 -34.35 -37.46 54.41
N HIS A 941 -33.09 -37.83 54.71
CA HIS A 941 -32.41 -38.93 53.99
C HIS A 941 -33.18 -40.25 54.12
N ARG A 942 -33.63 -40.61 55.32
CA ARG A 942 -34.44 -41.83 55.53
C ARG A 942 -35.75 -41.81 54.76
N GLU A 943 -36.48 -40.70 54.74
CA GLU A 943 -37.76 -40.59 54.03
C GLU A 943 -37.60 -40.62 52.50
N LEU A 944 -36.51 -40.06 51.96
CA LEU A 944 -36.24 -40.08 50.52
C LEU A 944 -35.98 -41.50 49.97
N PHE A 945 -35.34 -42.35 50.79
CA PHE A 945 -35.01 -43.74 50.46
C PHE A 945 -36.00 -44.76 51.06
N ALA A 946 -36.99 -44.32 51.84
CA ALA A 946 -38.03 -45.20 52.38
C ALA A 946 -38.84 -45.89 51.28
N LYS A 947 -39.59 -46.93 51.65
CA LYS A 947 -40.50 -47.63 50.72
C LYS A 947 -41.61 -46.67 50.30
N GLY A 948 -41.58 -46.22 49.04
CA GLY A 948 -42.46 -45.16 48.50
C GLY A 948 -41.90 -43.73 48.59
N GLY A 949 -40.66 -43.58 49.07
CA GLY A 949 -39.92 -42.32 49.01
C GLY A 949 -39.52 -41.95 47.59
N MET A 950 -39.40 -40.64 47.30
CA MET A 950 -39.21 -40.11 45.94
C MET A 950 -38.06 -40.77 45.17
N LEU A 951 -36.89 -40.97 45.79
CA LEU A 951 -35.72 -41.55 45.10
C LEU A 951 -35.87 -43.07 44.91
N SER A 952 -36.46 -43.76 45.87
CA SER A 952 -36.78 -45.19 45.75
C SER A 952 -37.84 -45.46 44.68
N SER A 953 -38.82 -44.56 44.54
CA SER A 953 -39.82 -44.62 43.48
C SER A 953 -39.17 -44.46 42.10
N ILE A 954 -38.28 -43.49 41.91
CA ILE A 954 -37.52 -43.32 40.66
C ILE A 954 -36.71 -44.59 40.32
N ARG A 955 -36.05 -45.20 41.32
CA ARG A 955 -35.31 -46.46 41.15
C ARG A 955 -36.21 -47.62 40.71
N VAL A 956 -37.33 -47.82 41.40
CA VAL A 956 -38.28 -48.90 41.07
C VAL A 956 -38.91 -48.70 39.69
N ALA A 957 -39.20 -47.46 39.28
CA ALA A 957 -39.67 -47.17 37.92
C ALA A 957 -38.63 -47.61 36.87
N ALA A 958 -37.37 -47.23 37.07
CA ALA A 958 -36.28 -47.57 36.16
C ALA A 958 -36.09 -49.09 36.01
N GLU A 959 -36.31 -49.85 37.09
CA GLU A 959 -36.22 -51.32 37.10
C GLU A 959 -37.48 -52.04 36.55
N ALA A 960 -38.67 -51.44 36.71
CA ALA A 960 -39.95 -52.03 36.31
C ALA A 960 -40.33 -51.80 34.83
N GLY A 961 -39.68 -50.86 34.15
CA GLY A 961 -39.81 -50.62 32.71
C GLY A 961 -40.59 -49.35 32.32
N THR A 962 -40.69 -49.12 31.01
CA THR A 962 -41.14 -47.87 30.36
C THR A 962 -42.48 -47.33 30.88
N ASP A 963 -43.46 -48.20 31.12
CA ASP A 963 -44.81 -47.81 31.55
C ASP A 963 -44.84 -47.25 32.99
N GLU A 964 -43.94 -47.73 33.86
CA GLU A 964 -43.84 -47.25 35.25
C GLU A 964 -43.04 -45.95 35.31
N CYS A 965 -42.03 -45.78 34.45
CA CYS A 965 -41.31 -44.52 34.26
C CYS A 965 -42.23 -43.37 33.87
N VAL A 966 -43.16 -43.58 32.91
CA VAL A 966 -44.15 -42.55 32.51
C VAL A 966 -45.05 -42.14 33.68
N ARG A 967 -45.51 -43.12 34.48
CA ARG A 967 -46.37 -42.84 35.64
C ARG A 967 -45.66 -42.04 36.71
N ILE A 968 -44.41 -42.39 37.02
CA ILE A 968 -43.64 -41.68 38.05
C ILE A 968 -43.25 -40.28 37.58
N GLN A 969 -42.90 -40.10 36.30
CA GLN A 969 -42.56 -38.79 35.73
C GLN A 969 -43.67 -37.74 35.94
N ALA A 970 -44.93 -38.14 35.80
CA ALA A 970 -46.09 -37.27 36.03
C ALA A 970 -46.28 -36.89 37.51
N GLY A 971 -45.79 -37.70 38.44
CA GLY A 971 -45.89 -37.49 39.89
C GLY A 971 -44.70 -36.76 40.53
N LEU A 972 -43.61 -36.51 39.81
CA LEU A 972 -42.41 -35.87 40.35
C LEU A 972 -42.60 -34.36 40.59
N PRO A 973 -42.08 -33.81 41.70
CA PRO A 973 -42.30 -32.41 42.07
C PRO A 973 -41.61 -31.43 41.13
N VAL A 974 -42.29 -30.32 40.81
CA VAL A 974 -41.70 -29.23 40.00
C VAL A 974 -40.72 -28.39 40.78
N ASN A 975 -41.00 -28.16 42.06
CA ASN A 975 -40.12 -27.43 42.99
C ASN A 975 -39.60 -28.40 44.05
N VAL A 976 -38.44 -28.99 43.76
CA VAL A 976 -37.81 -30.03 44.59
C VAL A 976 -37.52 -29.50 45.99
N ARG A 977 -36.94 -28.30 46.11
CA ARG A 977 -36.67 -27.68 47.41
C ARG A 977 -37.91 -27.56 48.29
N ARG A 978 -39.02 -27.02 47.73
CA ARG A 978 -40.29 -26.89 48.47
C ARG A 978 -40.84 -28.26 48.91
N HIS A 979 -40.66 -29.29 48.08
CA HIS A 979 -41.08 -30.64 48.42
C HIS A 979 -40.22 -31.23 49.56
N LEU A 980 -38.91 -31.03 49.54
CA LEU A 980 -38.00 -31.46 50.62
C LEU A 980 -38.30 -30.72 51.94
N ASP A 981 -38.56 -29.41 51.88
CA ASP A 981 -38.96 -28.62 53.05
C ASP A 981 -40.29 -29.11 53.63
N GLN A 982 -41.25 -29.50 52.78
CA GLN A 982 -42.52 -30.08 53.21
C GLN A 982 -42.33 -31.43 53.92
N ILE A 983 -41.48 -32.33 53.40
CA ILE A 983 -41.17 -33.61 54.06
C ILE A 983 -40.60 -33.37 55.48
N VAL A 984 -39.72 -32.39 55.63
CA VAL A 984 -39.13 -32.05 56.95
C VAL A 984 -40.16 -31.42 57.88
N ALA A 985 -41.04 -30.56 57.36
CA ALA A 985 -42.10 -29.90 58.11
C ALA A 985 -43.17 -30.89 58.60
N ASP A 986 -43.59 -31.82 57.75
CA ASP A 986 -44.56 -32.88 58.09
C ASP A 986 -44.02 -33.82 59.18
N GLY A 987 -42.70 -33.99 59.25
CA GLY A 987 -42.00 -34.69 60.33
C GLY A 987 -41.84 -33.89 61.63
N GLY A 988 -42.36 -32.65 61.70
CA GLY A 988 -42.27 -31.77 62.87
C GLY A 988 -40.84 -31.30 63.19
N ARG A 989 -39.95 -31.23 62.19
CA ARG A 989 -38.52 -30.90 62.37
C ARG A 989 -38.22 -29.46 61.91
N PRO A 990 -37.17 -28.82 62.45
CA PRO A 990 -36.78 -27.48 62.02
C PRO A 990 -36.26 -27.47 60.57
N GLU A 991 -36.56 -26.38 59.85
CA GLU A 991 -36.21 -26.15 58.44
C GLU A 991 -34.69 -26.30 58.20
N ILE A 992 -34.33 -26.92 57.07
CA ILE A 992 -32.94 -27.15 56.71
C ILE A 992 -32.35 -25.87 56.09
N GLN A 993 -31.22 -25.40 56.62
CA GLN A 993 -30.46 -24.32 56.00
C GLN A 993 -29.69 -24.83 54.77
N TRP A 994 -30.35 -24.79 53.61
CA TRP A 994 -29.81 -25.25 52.33
C TRP A 994 -28.50 -24.57 51.89
N GLY A 995 -28.18 -23.38 52.44
CA GLY A 995 -26.91 -22.69 52.21
C GLY A 995 -25.68 -23.55 52.56
N ASN A 996 -25.78 -24.40 53.58
CA ASN A 996 -24.70 -25.28 54.03
C ASN A 996 -24.76 -26.68 53.38
N GLN A 997 -25.81 -26.98 52.59
CA GLN A 997 -26.07 -28.29 51.98
C GLN A 997 -26.39 -28.16 50.48
N ARG A 998 -25.82 -27.14 49.82
CA ARG A 998 -26.08 -26.82 48.40
C ARG A 998 -25.84 -28.00 47.47
N THR A 999 -24.74 -28.72 47.66
CA THR A 999 -24.37 -29.86 46.80
C THR A 999 -25.42 -30.96 46.84
N PHE A 1000 -25.95 -31.29 48.02
CA PHE A 1000 -26.98 -32.33 48.17
C PHE A 1000 -28.31 -31.90 47.51
N LEU A 1001 -28.72 -30.65 47.74
CA LEU A 1001 -29.93 -30.10 47.10
C LEU A 1001 -29.80 -30.10 45.57
N GLN A 1002 -28.66 -29.64 45.05
CA GLN A 1002 -28.38 -29.65 43.61
C GLN A 1002 -28.40 -31.06 43.03
N THR A 1003 -27.83 -32.05 43.71
CA THR A 1003 -27.85 -33.43 43.22
C THR A 1003 -29.27 -34.00 43.15
N ILE A 1004 -30.12 -33.76 44.16
CA ILE A 1004 -31.53 -34.20 44.09
C ILE A 1004 -32.29 -33.43 43.01
N GLU A 1005 -32.08 -32.12 42.90
CA GLU A 1005 -32.68 -31.30 41.85
C GLU A 1005 -32.28 -31.79 40.46
N ASP A 1006 -31.03 -32.19 40.27
CA ASP A 1006 -30.53 -32.73 39.01
C ASP A 1006 -31.11 -34.12 38.71
N ILE A 1007 -31.19 -35.03 39.71
CA ILE A 1007 -31.82 -36.35 39.55
C ILE A 1007 -33.29 -36.21 39.16
N VAL A 1008 -34.06 -35.38 39.87
CA VAL A 1008 -35.49 -35.17 39.58
C VAL A 1008 -35.68 -34.46 38.25
N ARG A 1009 -34.84 -33.47 37.91
CA ARG A 1009 -34.91 -32.78 36.62
C ARG A 1009 -34.62 -33.74 35.46
N ARG A 1010 -33.58 -34.56 35.58
CA ARG A 1010 -33.23 -35.59 34.59
C ARG A 1010 -34.34 -36.63 34.44
N ALA A 1011 -34.83 -37.21 35.54
CA ALA A 1011 -35.95 -38.15 35.49
C ALA A 1011 -37.22 -37.54 34.87
N ARG A 1012 -37.42 -36.22 35.00
CA ARG A 1012 -38.52 -35.49 34.35
C ARG A 1012 -38.28 -35.17 32.87
N SER A 1013 -37.04 -35.09 32.40
CA SER A 1013 -36.72 -34.81 31.00
C SER A 1013 -36.60 -36.07 30.14
N LEU A 1014 -36.33 -37.22 30.75
CA LEU A 1014 -36.31 -38.52 30.08
C LEU A 1014 -37.73 -38.87 29.64
N THR A 1015 -38.02 -38.74 28.34
CA THR A 1015 -39.32 -39.09 27.77
C THR A 1015 -39.25 -40.56 27.35
N PRO A 1016 -40.02 -41.47 27.98
CA PRO A 1016 -40.03 -42.86 27.54
C PRO A 1016 -40.76 -42.93 26.18
N LEU A 1017 -40.06 -43.36 25.13
CA LEU A 1017 -40.69 -43.62 23.83
C LEU A 1017 -41.76 -44.72 24.01
N PRO A 1018 -43.01 -44.51 23.58
CA PRO A 1018 -44.04 -45.54 23.69
C PRO A 1018 -43.59 -46.78 22.91
N ASN A 1019 -43.78 -47.96 23.53
CA ASN A 1019 -43.66 -49.26 22.86
C ASN A 1019 -44.83 -49.42 21.85
N GLU A 1020 -44.89 -48.57 20.83
CA GLU A 1020 -45.80 -48.82 19.72
C GLU A 1020 -45.30 -50.05 18.96
N ARG A 1021 -46.19 -51.04 18.86
CA ARG A 1021 -45.98 -52.31 18.17
C ARG A 1021 -45.58 -52.06 16.72
N GLY A 1022 -44.29 -52.21 16.45
CA GLY A 1022 -43.73 -52.67 15.19
C GLY A 1022 -43.97 -51.78 13.97
N ALA A 1023 -42.93 -51.66 13.16
CA ALA A 1023 -43.06 -51.20 11.78
C ALA A 1023 -44.33 -51.79 11.13
N THR A 1024 -45.06 -50.97 10.36
CA THR A 1024 -46.24 -51.42 9.60
C THR A 1024 -45.94 -52.73 8.85
N VAL A 1025 -46.95 -53.58 8.65
CA VAL A 1025 -46.78 -54.92 8.03
C VAL A 1025 -45.98 -54.87 6.71
N GLY A 1026 -46.07 -53.77 5.95
CA GLY A 1026 -45.25 -53.52 4.76
C GLY A 1026 -43.77 -53.25 5.05
N ALA A 1027 -43.45 -52.39 6.02
CA ALA A 1027 -42.07 -52.08 6.41
C ALA A 1027 -41.34 -53.30 7.00
N ALA A 1028 -42.05 -54.20 7.70
CA ALA A 1028 -41.47 -55.45 8.19
C ALA A 1028 -41.09 -56.42 7.06
N ALA A 1029 -41.87 -56.46 5.97
CA ALA A 1029 -41.57 -57.29 4.80
C ALA A 1029 -40.36 -56.74 4.00
N GLU A 1030 -40.26 -55.42 3.81
CA GLU A 1030 -39.12 -54.78 3.15
C GLU A 1030 -37.80 -54.96 3.93
N LEU A 1031 -37.85 -54.85 5.26
CA LEU A 1031 -36.70 -55.11 6.13
C LEU A 1031 -36.28 -56.59 6.14
N ALA A 1032 -37.24 -57.51 5.99
CA ALA A 1032 -36.93 -58.94 5.88
C ALA A 1032 -36.22 -59.27 4.56
N GLY A 1033 -36.60 -58.64 3.45
CA GLY A 1033 -35.97 -58.83 2.14
C GLY A 1033 -34.49 -58.41 2.08
N CYS A 1034 -34.05 -57.50 2.95
CA CYS A 1034 -32.67 -57.00 3.00
C CYS A 1034 -31.76 -57.75 3.98
N ALA A 1035 -32.30 -58.70 4.76
CA ALA A 1035 -31.58 -59.31 5.89
C ALA A 1035 -30.32 -60.09 5.48
N GLN A 1036 -30.37 -60.83 4.36
CA GLN A 1036 -29.22 -61.59 3.84
C GLN A 1036 -28.10 -60.65 3.37
N LEU A 1037 -28.45 -59.54 2.73
CA LEU A 1037 -27.48 -58.54 2.29
C LEU A 1037 -26.85 -57.81 3.50
N ALA A 1038 -27.66 -57.51 4.51
CA ALA A 1038 -27.20 -56.90 5.76
C ALA A 1038 -26.21 -57.80 6.53
N GLU A 1039 -26.47 -59.10 6.57
CA GLU A 1039 -25.56 -60.09 7.16
C GLU A 1039 -24.23 -60.15 6.39
N LEU A 1040 -24.28 -60.22 5.06
CA LEU A 1040 -23.07 -60.25 4.22
C LEU A 1040 -22.21 -58.99 4.39
N ILE A 1041 -22.82 -57.81 4.29
CA ILE A 1041 -22.10 -56.53 4.44
C ILE A 1041 -21.52 -56.40 5.86
N ALA A 1042 -22.27 -56.79 6.89
CA ALA A 1042 -21.77 -56.74 8.27
C ALA A 1042 -20.59 -57.71 8.51
N ALA A 1043 -20.64 -58.91 7.93
CA ALA A 1043 -19.60 -59.93 8.07
C ALA A 1043 -18.33 -59.61 7.27
N ARG A 1044 -18.48 -58.94 6.12
CA ARG A 1044 -17.37 -58.56 5.23
C ARG A 1044 -16.90 -57.11 5.39
N TRP A 1045 -17.44 -56.35 6.34
CA TRP A 1045 -17.20 -54.91 6.48
C TRP A 1045 -15.73 -54.50 6.44
N ASP A 1046 -14.89 -55.14 7.25
CA ASP A 1046 -13.46 -54.81 7.34
C ASP A 1046 -12.70 -55.19 6.06
N ALA A 1047 -13.13 -56.28 5.41
CA ALA A 1047 -12.56 -56.70 4.13
C ALA A 1047 -12.97 -55.74 2.99
N LEU A 1048 -14.24 -55.32 2.93
CA LEU A 1048 -14.74 -54.33 1.97
C LEU A 1048 -13.99 -53.00 2.11
N PHE A 1049 -13.78 -52.53 3.35
CA PHE A 1049 -13.05 -51.30 3.63
C PHE A 1049 -11.56 -51.40 3.25
N SER A 1050 -10.90 -52.49 3.64
CA SER A 1050 -9.48 -52.74 3.34
C SER A 1050 -9.22 -52.90 1.84
N GLU A 1051 -10.05 -53.70 1.15
CA GLU A 1051 -9.96 -53.93 -0.29
C GLU A 1051 -10.22 -52.64 -1.09
N ALA A 1052 -11.18 -51.81 -0.66
CA ALA A 1052 -11.41 -50.49 -1.26
C ALA A 1052 -10.19 -49.57 -1.11
N GLY A 1053 -9.55 -49.56 0.07
CA GLY A 1053 -8.30 -48.84 0.30
C GLY A 1053 -7.12 -49.36 -0.54
N GLY A 1054 -7.10 -50.66 -0.83
CA GLY A 1054 -6.07 -51.32 -1.63
C GLY A 1054 -6.00 -50.90 -3.10
N LEU A 1055 -7.05 -50.27 -3.64
CA LEU A 1055 -7.07 -49.71 -5.00
C LEU A 1055 -6.22 -48.43 -5.15
N GLY A 1056 -5.82 -47.80 -4.04
CA GLY A 1056 -5.05 -46.55 -4.04
C GLY A 1056 -5.87 -45.30 -4.42
N ARG A 1057 -5.26 -44.12 -4.28
CA ARG A 1057 -5.88 -42.86 -4.76
C ARG A 1057 -5.66 -42.72 -6.27
N PRO A 1058 -6.65 -42.24 -7.04
CA PRO A 1058 -7.95 -41.73 -6.59
C PRO A 1058 -9.06 -42.79 -6.45
N TYR A 1059 -8.89 -44.00 -6.98
CA TYR A 1059 -9.95 -45.01 -7.17
C TYR A 1059 -10.56 -45.64 -5.90
N ALA A 1060 -9.93 -45.48 -4.73
CA ALA A 1060 -10.50 -45.90 -3.45
C ALA A 1060 -11.73 -45.07 -3.02
N SER A 1061 -11.78 -43.78 -3.37
CA SER A 1061 -12.79 -42.83 -2.87
C SER A 1061 -14.25 -43.25 -3.19
N PRO A 1062 -14.59 -43.68 -4.41
CA PRO A 1062 -15.96 -44.08 -4.77
C PRO A 1062 -16.46 -45.33 -4.03
N LEU A 1063 -15.60 -46.35 -3.88
CA LEU A 1063 -15.97 -47.58 -3.15
C LEU A 1063 -16.21 -47.27 -1.67
N LEU A 1064 -15.35 -46.45 -1.05
CA LEU A 1064 -15.56 -46.02 0.33
C LEU A 1064 -16.84 -45.18 0.49
N ALA A 1065 -17.14 -44.30 -0.48
CA ALA A 1065 -18.38 -43.52 -0.45
C ALA A 1065 -19.63 -44.40 -0.58
N LEU A 1066 -19.58 -45.45 -1.41
CA LEU A 1066 -20.66 -46.44 -1.49
C LEU A 1066 -20.79 -47.24 -0.18
N LEU A 1067 -19.66 -47.66 0.41
CA LEU A 1067 -19.66 -48.38 1.69
C LEU A 1067 -20.30 -47.54 2.81
N ASP A 1068 -19.99 -46.24 2.87
CA ASP A 1068 -20.61 -45.32 3.83
C ASP A 1068 -22.13 -45.20 3.64
N ARG A 1069 -22.63 -45.31 2.39
CA ARG A 1069 -24.08 -45.35 2.12
C ARG A 1069 -24.73 -46.66 2.56
N LEU A 1070 -23.96 -47.74 2.63
CA LEU A 1070 -24.41 -49.08 3.04
C LEU A 1070 -24.23 -49.33 4.54
N ASP A 1071 -23.53 -48.44 5.26
CA ASP A 1071 -23.32 -48.53 6.71
C ASP A 1071 -24.60 -48.74 7.53
N PRO A 1072 -25.74 -48.05 7.24
CA PRO A 1072 -26.98 -48.31 7.97
C PRO A 1072 -27.44 -49.78 7.90
N LEU A 1073 -27.15 -50.49 6.80
CA LEU A 1073 -27.49 -51.90 6.66
C LEU A 1073 -26.66 -52.76 7.65
N ALA A 1074 -25.36 -52.49 7.73
CA ALA A 1074 -24.42 -53.20 8.59
C ALA A 1074 -24.71 -52.94 10.07
N GLN A 1075 -24.92 -51.68 10.43
CA GLN A 1075 -25.26 -51.27 11.79
C GLN A 1075 -26.57 -51.91 12.24
N TRP A 1076 -27.60 -51.90 11.39
CA TRP A 1076 -28.90 -52.49 11.72
C TRP A 1076 -28.78 -53.99 12.05
N HIS A 1077 -28.00 -54.74 11.28
CA HIS A 1077 -27.74 -56.15 11.56
C HIS A 1077 -26.99 -56.35 12.89
N ARG A 1078 -25.94 -55.56 13.16
CA ARG A 1078 -25.16 -55.62 14.41
C ARG A 1078 -26.02 -55.32 15.64
N SER A 1079 -26.80 -54.23 15.61
CA SER A 1079 -27.68 -53.83 16.71
C SER A 1079 -28.78 -54.85 17.00
N ARG A 1080 -29.31 -55.50 15.95
CA ARG A 1080 -30.29 -56.59 16.10
C ARG A 1080 -29.68 -57.86 16.70
N ARG A 1081 -28.40 -58.16 16.39
CA ARG A 1081 -27.67 -59.28 16.99
C ARG A 1081 -27.36 -59.01 18.47
N GLY A 1082 -26.95 -57.79 18.82
CA GLY A 1082 -26.71 -57.35 20.20
C GLY A 1082 -27.91 -57.58 21.12
N ARG A 1083 -29.11 -57.15 20.70
CA ARG A 1083 -30.36 -57.41 21.45
C ARG A 1083 -30.67 -58.89 21.65
N ARG A 1084 -30.45 -59.74 20.63
CA ARG A 1084 -30.68 -61.20 20.76
C ARG A 1084 -29.73 -61.89 21.75
N THR A 1085 -28.57 -61.28 22.03
CA THR A 1085 -27.62 -61.75 23.05
C THR A 1085 -27.89 -61.19 24.45
N GLU A 1086 -28.57 -60.04 24.58
CA GLU A 1086 -28.99 -59.48 25.88
C GLU A 1086 -30.35 -60.05 26.36
N GLU A 1087 -31.23 -60.46 25.43
CA GLU A 1087 -32.50 -61.13 25.74
C GLU A 1087 -32.35 -62.63 26.10
N ARG A 1088 -31.14 -63.20 25.97
CA ARG A 1088 -30.79 -64.58 26.35
C ARG A 1088 -29.97 -64.59 27.63
#